data_AF-A0A923R5C6-F1
#
_entry.id   AF-A0A923R5C6-F1
#
_cell.length_a   1.000
_cell.length_b   1.000
_cell.length_c   1.000
_cell.angle_alpha   90.00
_cell.angle_beta   90.00
_cell.angle_gamma   90.00
#
_symmetry.space_group_name_H-M   'P 1'
#
loop_
_entity.id
_entity.type
_entity.pdbx_description
1 polymer ?
#
loop_
_entity_poly.entity_id
_entity_poly.type
_entity_poly.pdbx_seq_one_letter_code
_entity_poly.pdbx_strand_id
1 'polypeptide(L)'
;MMKFLVIFMTFLAQGSMAVESRPLIRWTGAEDADASIAHVLSLLSEKSGHPFTAQDFLLQEDRDLAFTHYQRFEQVVGGVPIDGKSIRVWTDLITHLTVQVEASVETEVAAQASKVGAYSFKVRMTDAQAITIARSEVLQSDDAFIRGISIKDLFTKGNLVKLVTITGKHGKHKIAVAQSNGKVVSHDYAGFPEAEHMDLQAMVYPVYEENEVNGEILPRQAVILKHLRKWVPLVSGDIYAGLKTQRYFDTNYSPILGSTPEGRAKGFWSMTYLKEQAAQIRLTLPNTRNIFSNGLLLQGKYATINIHPDAFKKFQGINFTPKPSAAFFPNWMDTQVDGKDVSEMIPETAFYGKPLMSAEEVLTRPARRLADHDPATYINDGFDEIQVYYAISTLMEQLQMRGFKDPDLSTRPFNAFLFNPDIAYRDNAFYTDDTINFTTYSAKSGNAARDNGTIWHELGHGVMDRLMGDNLSLADTGGLSEGMADFVAALIVQGVTEGKPFSGSGDFRIINNTGFFLTNEVHDDGEAYGGAMKDFLDASIKKYGQDGLTKVADLILEAMRLCRENPGLTAQTWFEHILFADSLGRAGVRAPGEMKDLLVNAIGGRNFKLEGGETAFFKLMNSTGAQEVVAGVAGSRQKPVKVNIAKDAVAHFDLTAALHSSDKYVFQYPVTIKVGFVEHALQGAVHWMGEEKGPQTYTLQTEADVAKIPLDVSGTCDAVNREDGSCVDYVYVQILNQGEISHPRAKKRFYVQVKNP
;
A
#
# COMPACT_ATOMS: atom_id res chain seq x y z
N MET A 1 18.54 33.49 9.35
CA MET A 1 17.28 34.17 9.01
C MET A 1 16.55 33.29 7.99
N MET A 2 15.94 32.20 8.47
CA MET A 2 15.43 31.08 7.66
C MET A 2 14.02 30.80 8.14
N LYS A 3 13.03 31.05 7.29
CA LYS A 3 11.63 30.69 7.53
C LYS A 3 11.44 29.31 6.94
N PHE A 4 11.38 28.28 7.77
CA PHE A 4 11.06 26.91 7.35
C PHE A 4 9.58 26.81 6.98
N LEU A 5 9.31 26.60 5.69
CA LEU A 5 8.03 26.20 5.15
C LEU A 5 8.11 24.69 4.92
N VAL A 6 7.47 23.92 5.79
CA VAL A 6 7.28 22.48 5.61
C VAL A 6 6.28 22.31 4.47
N ILE A 7 6.74 21.90 3.29
CA ILE A 7 5.89 21.45 2.18
C ILE A 7 5.98 19.92 2.17
N PHE A 8 5.08 19.28 2.90
CA PHE A 8 4.68 17.90 2.63
C PHE A 8 3.25 18.00 2.07
N MET A 9 3.05 17.42 0.88
CA MET A 9 1.78 17.29 0.16
C MET A 9 1.03 18.60 -0.14
N THR A 10 1.25 19.13 -1.35
CA THR A 10 0.17 19.78 -2.12
C THR A 10 -0.82 18.72 -2.61
N PHE A 11 -1.52 18.04 -1.69
CA PHE A 11 -2.92 17.72 -1.97
C PHE A 11 -3.67 19.02 -1.67
N LEU A 12 -4.31 19.55 -2.71
CA LEU A 12 -5.13 20.75 -2.63
C LEU A 12 -5.97 20.72 -1.37
N ALA A 13 -5.88 21.81 -0.61
CA ALA A 13 -6.88 22.19 0.37
C ALA A 13 -8.24 22.36 -0.34
N GLN A 14 -8.95 21.25 -0.53
CA GLN A 14 -10.39 21.29 -0.44
C GLN A 14 -10.67 21.48 1.04
N GLY A 15 -10.94 22.72 1.43
CA GLY A 15 -11.86 22.91 2.55
C GLY A 15 -13.08 22.03 2.27
N SER A 16 -13.76 21.59 3.32
CA SER A 16 -15.05 20.89 3.28
C SER A 16 -16.14 21.74 2.62
N MET A 17 -15.93 22.09 1.35
CA MET A 17 -16.92 22.05 0.31
C MET A 17 -17.29 20.58 0.27
N ALA A 18 -18.56 20.25 0.51
CA ALA A 18 -19.08 19.02 -0.03
C ALA A 18 -18.70 19.05 -1.52
N VAL A 19 -17.69 18.27 -1.92
CA VAL A 19 -17.57 17.87 -3.31
C VAL A 19 -18.94 17.31 -3.60
N GLU A 20 -19.70 17.98 -4.48
CA GLU A 20 -20.91 17.40 -5.02
C GLU A 20 -20.46 16.06 -5.59
N SER A 21 -20.66 15.00 -4.80
CA SER A 21 -20.27 13.65 -5.15
C SER A 21 -21.22 13.27 -6.26
N ARG A 22 -20.86 13.61 -7.50
CA ARG A 22 -21.63 13.14 -8.64
C ARG A 22 -21.69 11.61 -8.51
N PRO A 23 -22.90 11.04 -8.57
CA PRO A 23 -23.11 9.67 -8.17
C PRO A 23 -22.28 8.74 -9.05
N LEU A 24 -21.55 7.83 -8.40
CA LEU A 24 -20.97 6.67 -9.09
C LEU A 24 -22.12 5.88 -9.72
N ILE A 25 -22.14 5.78 -11.04
CA ILE A 25 -23.13 4.96 -11.75
C ILE A 25 -22.61 3.53 -11.74
N ARG A 26 -23.37 2.62 -11.15
CA ARG A 26 -23.01 1.20 -11.05
C ARG A 26 -24.14 0.32 -11.52
N TRP A 27 -23.79 -0.79 -12.16
CA TRP A 27 -24.71 -1.91 -12.40
C TRP A 27 -23.94 -3.23 -12.46
N THR A 28 -24.66 -4.34 -12.34
CA THR A 28 -24.12 -5.69 -12.31
C THR A 28 -24.62 -6.53 -13.48
N GLY A 29 -24.01 -7.70 -13.69
CA GLY A 29 -24.46 -8.69 -14.68
C GLY A 29 -25.90 -9.15 -14.54
N ALA A 30 -26.47 -9.04 -13.33
CA ALA A 30 -27.88 -9.36 -13.08
C ALA A 30 -28.84 -8.31 -13.66
N GLU A 31 -28.37 -7.06 -13.80
CA GLU A 31 -29.13 -5.96 -14.41
C GLU A 31 -28.90 -5.91 -15.91
N ASP A 32 -27.65 -6.09 -16.36
CA ASP A 32 -27.28 -6.11 -17.77
C ASP A 32 -26.02 -6.96 -18.01
N ALA A 33 -26.11 -7.93 -18.92
CA ALA A 33 -25.06 -8.91 -19.17
C ALA A 33 -24.13 -8.55 -20.35
N ASP A 34 -24.44 -7.53 -21.16
CA ASP A 34 -23.64 -7.17 -22.33
C ASP A 34 -22.52 -6.19 -21.92
N ALA A 35 -21.28 -6.67 -21.99
CA ALA A 35 -20.12 -5.91 -21.59
C ALA A 35 -19.45 -5.15 -22.76
N SER A 36 -20.01 -5.20 -23.96
CA SER A 36 -19.43 -4.52 -25.11
C SER A 36 -19.39 -3.01 -24.86
N ILE A 37 -18.25 -2.38 -25.13
CA ILE A 37 -18.07 -0.96 -24.83
C ILE A 37 -19.13 -0.07 -25.50
N ALA A 38 -19.62 -0.45 -26.68
CA ALA A 38 -20.69 0.28 -27.35
C ALA A 38 -22.01 0.23 -26.56
N HIS A 39 -22.37 -0.93 -26.01
CA HIS A 39 -23.55 -1.10 -25.17
C HIS A 39 -23.37 -0.40 -23.81
N VAL A 40 -22.22 -0.56 -23.17
CA VAL A 40 -21.87 0.11 -21.92
C VAL A 40 -22.00 1.63 -22.04
N LEU A 41 -21.49 2.23 -23.13
CA LEU A 41 -21.63 3.67 -23.38
C LEU A 41 -23.08 4.08 -23.63
N SER A 42 -23.87 3.26 -24.32
CA SER A 42 -25.30 3.51 -24.53
C SER A 42 -26.06 3.53 -23.20
N LEU A 43 -25.87 2.51 -22.36
CA LEU A 43 -26.53 2.40 -21.06
C LEU A 43 -26.04 3.49 -20.08
N LEU A 44 -24.76 3.82 -20.11
CA LEU A 44 -24.21 4.95 -19.36
C LEU A 44 -24.84 6.27 -19.80
N SER A 45 -25.03 6.47 -21.10
CA SER A 45 -25.66 7.67 -21.62
C SER A 45 -27.12 7.80 -21.17
N GLU A 46 -27.84 6.68 -21.13
CA GLU A 46 -29.20 6.61 -20.59
C GLU A 46 -29.22 6.95 -19.09
N LYS A 47 -28.39 6.29 -18.28
CA LYS A 47 -28.37 6.47 -16.82
C LYS A 47 -27.89 7.85 -16.38
N SER A 48 -26.96 8.45 -17.14
CA SER A 48 -26.40 9.78 -16.83
C SER A 48 -27.20 10.94 -17.43
N GLY A 49 -28.07 10.67 -18.42
CA GLY A 49 -28.74 11.71 -19.20
C GLY A 49 -27.81 12.49 -20.13
N HIS A 50 -26.59 12.01 -20.41
CA HIS A 50 -25.60 12.67 -21.26
C HIS A 50 -25.07 11.72 -22.35
N PRO A 51 -25.03 12.12 -23.63
CA PRO A 51 -24.52 11.24 -24.69
C PRO A 51 -23.00 11.07 -24.59
N PHE A 52 -22.55 9.84 -24.42
CA PHE A 52 -21.14 9.45 -24.43
C PHE A 52 -20.78 8.62 -25.67
N THR A 53 -19.60 8.87 -26.22
CA THR A 53 -19.05 8.17 -27.39
C THR A 53 -17.67 7.58 -27.09
N ALA A 54 -17.20 6.66 -27.93
CA ALA A 54 -15.88 6.06 -27.76
C ALA A 54 -14.73 7.09 -27.85
N GLN A 55 -14.94 8.24 -28.50
CA GLN A 55 -13.95 9.32 -28.59
C GLN A 55 -13.76 10.07 -27.27
N ASP A 56 -14.74 9.99 -26.37
CA ASP A 56 -14.69 10.63 -25.06
C ASP A 56 -13.87 9.81 -24.06
N PHE A 57 -13.35 8.64 -24.45
CA PHE A 57 -12.62 7.76 -23.56
C PHE A 57 -11.35 7.18 -24.18
N LEU A 58 -10.37 6.89 -23.33
CA LEU A 58 -9.11 6.24 -23.66
C LEU A 58 -8.95 4.99 -22.80
N LEU A 59 -8.83 3.82 -23.44
CA LEU A 59 -8.49 2.58 -22.76
C LEU A 59 -7.11 2.71 -22.09
N GLN A 60 -7.07 2.64 -20.75
CA GLN A 60 -5.84 2.68 -19.96
C GLN A 60 -5.38 1.29 -19.54
N GLU A 61 -6.33 0.40 -19.23
CA GLU A 61 -6.03 -0.94 -18.74
C GLU A 61 -6.95 -1.95 -19.38
N ASP A 62 -6.37 -3.09 -19.77
CA ASP A 62 -7.04 -4.24 -20.36
C ASP A 62 -6.24 -5.49 -19.96
N ARG A 63 -6.77 -6.28 -19.04
CA ARG A 63 -6.08 -7.49 -18.55
C ARG A 63 -7.01 -8.49 -17.88
N ASP A 64 -6.54 -9.72 -17.80
CA ASP A 64 -7.12 -10.74 -16.94
C ASP A 64 -6.65 -10.55 -15.49
N LEU A 65 -7.61 -10.59 -14.57
CA LEU A 65 -7.39 -10.77 -13.14
C LEU A 65 -7.55 -12.26 -12.80
N ALA A 66 -7.60 -12.63 -11.52
CA ALA A 66 -7.76 -14.04 -11.13
C ALA A 66 -9.01 -14.72 -11.72
N PHE A 67 -10.16 -14.05 -11.73
CA PHE A 67 -11.45 -14.63 -12.13
C PHE A 67 -12.25 -13.79 -13.13
N THR A 68 -11.86 -12.54 -13.34
CA THR A 68 -12.53 -11.61 -14.25
C THR A 68 -11.54 -11.01 -15.23
N HIS A 69 -12.00 -10.65 -16.42
CA HIS A 69 -11.30 -9.72 -17.29
C HIS A 69 -11.68 -8.29 -16.90
N TYR A 70 -10.69 -7.40 -16.80
CA TYR A 70 -10.84 -6.02 -16.35
C TYR A 70 -10.42 -5.04 -17.44
N GLN A 71 -11.29 -4.07 -17.70
CA GLN A 71 -11.01 -2.95 -18.58
C GLN A 71 -11.28 -1.62 -17.87
N ARG A 72 -10.38 -0.66 -18.05
CA ARG A 72 -10.53 0.72 -17.57
C ARG A 72 -10.38 1.71 -18.70
N PHE A 73 -11.39 2.55 -18.87
CA PHE A 73 -11.43 3.62 -19.83
C PHE A 73 -11.44 4.95 -19.10
N GLU A 74 -10.41 5.77 -19.26
CA GLU A 74 -10.39 7.14 -18.71
C GLU A 74 -11.16 8.08 -19.64
N GLN A 75 -11.98 8.94 -19.07
CA GLN A 75 -12.64 9.99 -19.83
C GLN A 75 -11.60 11.04 -20.25
N VAL A 76 -11.67 11.51 -21.50
CA VAL A 76 -10.71 12.47 -22.07
C VAL A 76 -11.40 13.69 -22.68
N VAL A 77 -10.69 14.82 -22.67
CA VAL A 77 -11.05 16.04 -23.40
C VAL A 77 -9.86 16.45 -24.25
N GLY A 78 -10.03 16.45 -25.57
CA GLY A 78 -8.92 16.74 -26.49
C GLY A 78 -7.74 15.76 -26.34
N GLY A 79 -8.01 14.51 -25.95
CA GLY A 79 -7.00 13.48 -25.69
C GLY A 79 -6.31 13.59 -24.33
N VAL A 80 -6.71 14.52 -23.48
CA VAL A 80 -6.20 14.68 -22.11
C VAL A 80 -7.19 14.06 -21.12
N PRO A 81 -6.79 13.10 -20.28
CA PRO A 81 -7.68 12.50 -19.27
C PRO A 81 -8.22 13.52 -18.26
N ILE A 82 -9.47 13.33 -17.83
CA ILE A 82 -10.09 14.06 -16.74
C ILE A 82 -9.85 13.25 -15.45
N ASP A 83 -9.25 13.89 -14.46
CA ASP A 83 -8.87 13.23 -13.20
C ASP A 83 -10.09 12.61 -12.49
N GLY A 84 -9.91 11.35 -12.05
CA GLY A 84 -10.94 10.57 -11.37
C GLY A 84 -12.18 10.21 -12.20
N LYS A 85 -12.18 10.45 -13.51
CA LYS A 85 -13.32 10.14 -14.39
C LYS A 85 -13.04 8.97 -15.31
N SER A 86 -13.62 7.81 -15.00
CA SER A 86 -13.42 6.58 -15.76
C SER A 86 -14.67 5.71 -15.82
N ILE A 87 -14.67 4.80 -16.80
CA ILE A 87 -15.53 3.61 -16.85
C ILE A 87 -14.65 2.40 -16.54
N ARG A 88 -15.11 1.55 -15.64
CA ARG A 88 -14.45 0.32 -15.21
C ARG A 88 -15.40 -0.85 -15.43
N VAL A 89 -14.95 -1.85 -16.17
CA VAL A 89 -15.76 -2.99 -16.62
C VAL A 89 -15.07 -4.27 -16.18
N TRP A 90 -15.81 -5.12 -15.48
CA TRP A 90 -15.41 -6.48 -15.12
C TRP A 90 -16.28 -7.46 -15.87
N THR A 91 -15.67 -8.44 -16.54
CA THR A 91 -16.38 -9.51 -17.25
C THR A 91 -15.89 -10.87 -16.81
N ASP A 92 -16.75 -11.87 -16.90
CA ASP A 92 -16.36 -13.25 -16.61
C ASP A 92 -15.36 -13.75 -17.67
N LEU A 93 -14.29 -14.43 -17.23
CA LEU A 93 -13.21 -14.85 -18.12
C LEU A 93 -13.64 -15.86 -19.20
N ILE A 94 -14.73 -16.59 -18.99
CA ILE A 94 -15.17 -17.68 -19.88
C ILE A 94 -16.30 -17.23 -20.78
N THR A 95 -17.33 -16.62 -20.18
CA THR A 95 -18.55 -16.21 -20.87
C THR A 95 -18.46 -14.81 -21.45
N HIS A 96 -17.50 -14.00 -20.98
CA HIS A 96 -17.33 -12.58 -21.33
C HIS A 96 -18.57 -11.71 -21.02
N LEU A 97 -19.50 -12.23 -20.21
CA LEU A 97 -20.65 -11.48 -19.72
C LEU A 97 -20.22 -10.51 -18.63
N THR A 98 -20.95 -9.40 -18.52
CA THR A 98 -20.75 -8.41 -17.46
C THR A 98 -20.84 -9.07 -16.08
N VAL A 99 -19.85 -8.81 -15.24
CA VAL A 99 -19.92 -9.05 -13.80
C VAL A 99 -20.33 -7.75 -13.11
N GLN A 100 -19.61 -6.67 -13.38
CA GLN A 100 -19.84 -5.34 -12.83
C GLN A 100 -19.41 -4.27 -13.84
N VAL A 101 -20.11 -3.14 -13.82
CA VAL A 101 -19.63 -1.89 -14.41
C VAL A 101 -19.76 -0.77 -13.38
N GLU A 102 -18.72 0.05 -13.28
CA GLU A 102 -18.73 1.29 -12.50
C GLU A 102 -18.26 2.45 -13.36
N ALA A 103 -18.98 3.57 -13.34
CA ALA A 103 -18.65 4.76 -14.10
C ALA A 103 -18.74 6.02 -13.23
N SER A 104 -17.67 6.81 -13.23
CA SER A 104 -17.65 8.19 -12.73
C SER A 104 -17.30 9.08 -13.91
N VAL A 105 -18.22 9.94 -14.33
CA VAL A 105 -18.07 10.73 -15.56
C VAL A 105 -18.44 12.20 -15.36
N GLU A 106 -17.81 13.06 -16.15
CA GLU A 106 -18.10 14.48 -16.29
C GLU A 106 -19.08 14.69 -17.46
N THR A 107 -20.22 15.34 -17.20
CA THR A 107 -21.26 15.61 -18.20
C THR A 107 -21.21 17.04 -18.76
N GLU A 108 -20.43 17.95 -18.16
CA GLU A 108 -20.24 19.34 -18.60
C GLU A 108 -18.92 19.56 -19.34
N VAL A 109 -18.52 18.57 -20.15
CA VAL A 109 -17.22 18.52 -20.84
C VAL A 109 -16.96 19.75 -21.72
N ALA A 110 -18.01 20.33 -22.32
CA ALA A 110 -17.90 21.50 -23.20
C ALA A 110 -17.34 22.77 -22.50
N ALA A 111 -17.56 22.93 -21.19
CA ALA A 111 -16.99 24.04 -20.43
C ALA A 111 -15.47 23.89 -20.24
N GLN A 112 -14.99 22.65 -20.08
CA GLN A 112 -13.56 22.34 -19.93
C GLN A 112 -12.80 22.31 -21.27
N ALA A 113 -13.46 21.91 -22.36
CA ALA A 113 -12.90 21.85 -23.71
C ALA A 113 -12.44 23.22 -24.25
N SER A 114 -13.01 24.32 -23.75
CA SER A 114 -12.62 25.70 -24.11
C SER A 114 -11.16 26.08 -23.76
N LYS A 115 -10.46 25.24 -22.97
CA LYS A 115 -9.05 25.43 -22.58
C LYS A 115 -8.04 24.54 -23.32
N VAL A 116 -8.48 23.56 -24.11
CA VAL A 116 -7.58 22.54 -24.70
C VAL A 116 -7.84 22.47 -26.21
N GLY A 117 -7.14 23.34 -26.94
CA GLY A 117 -7.27 23.47 -28.40
C GLY A 117 -6.92 22.20 -29.18
N ALA A 118 -7.68 22.00 -30.24
CA ALA A 118 -7.82 20.78 -31.05
C ALA A 118 -6.56 20.31 -31.78
N TYR A 119 -6.38 18.99 -31.85
CA TYR A 119 -5.58 18.34 -32.90
C TYR A 119 -6.30 17.10 -33.46
N SER A 120 -6.37 17.03 -34.79
CA SER A 120 -6.82 15.87 -35.55
C SER A 120 -5.62 15.09 -36.06
N PHE A 121 -5.74 13.76 -36.14
CA PHE A 121 -4.78 12.92 -36.85
C PHE A 121 -5.49 12.06 -37.90
N LYS A 122 -4.89 12.03 -39.10
CA LYS A 122 -5.23 11.12 -40.20
C LYS A 122 -4.84 9.68 -39.85
N VAL A 123 -5.64 8.78 -40.42
CA VAL A 123 -5.66 7.31 -40.33
C VAL A 123 -4.30 6.66 -40.06
N ARG A 124 -4.25 5.91 -38.96
CA ARG A 124 -3.18 4.97 -38.56
C ARG A 124 -3.64 3.53 -38.77
N MET A 125 -2.69 2.59 -38.88
CA MET A 125 -2.95 1.15 -38.83
C MET A 125 -3.70 0.79 -37.56
N THR A 126 -4.75 -0.03 -37.67
CA THR A 126 -5.52 -0.47 -36.49
C THR A 126 -4.77 -1.57 -35.73
N ASP A 127 -5.05 -1.70 -34.43
CA ASP A 127 -4.43 -2.75 -33.62
C ASP A 127 -4.78 -4.15 -34.13
N ALA A 128 -6.02 -4.35 -34.60
CA ALA A 128 -6.46 -5.60 -35.21
C ALA A 128 -5.60 -5.99 -36.44
N GLN A 129 -5.23 -5.02 -37.28
CA GLN A 129 -4.36 -5.26 -38.43
C GLN A 129 -2.95 -5.66 -37.98
N ALA A 130 -2.37 -4.95 -37.01
CA ALA A 130 -1.05 -5.27 -36.48
C ALA A 130 -1.01 -6.63 -35.78
N ILE A 131 -2.03 -6.97 -34.99
CA ILE A 131 -2.17 -8.28 -34.32
C ILE A 131 -2.26 -9.40 -35.35
N THR A 132 -3.04 -9.22 -36.42
CA THR A 132 -3.19 -10.24 -37.46
C THR A 132 -1.84 -10.57 -38.10
N ILE A 133 -1.05 -9.54 -38.43
CA ILE A 133 0.29 -9.68 -39.00
C ILE A 133 1.24 -10.36 -38.00
N ALA A 134 1.24 -9.94 -36.74
CA ALA A 134 2.11 -10.52 -35.73
C ALA A 134 1.74 -11.98 -35.38
N ARG A 135 0.44 -12.33 -35.38
CA ARG A 135 -0.02 -13.71 -35.21
C ARG A 135 0.50 -14.62 -36.31
N SER A 136 0.48 -14.16 -37.57
CA SER A 136 1.01 -14.98 -38.68
C SER A 136 2.51 -15.24 -38.56
N GLU A 137 3.29 -14.34 -37.95
CA GLU A 137 4.72 -14.55 -37.69
C GLU A 137 4.94 -15.58 -36.55
N VAL A 138 4.17 -15.50 -35.46
CA VAL A 138 4.31 -16.43 -34.32
C VAL A 138 3.87 -17.84 -34.67
N LEU A 139 2.81 -18.00 -35.47
CA LEU A 139 2.35 -19.31 -35.94
C LEU A 139 3.38 -20.04 -36.81
N GLN A 140 4.38 -19.33 -37.34
CA GLN A 140 5.50 -19.91 -38.09
C GLN A 140 6.73 -20.22 -37.21
N SER A 141 6.67 -19.98 -35.90
CA SER A 141 7.76 -20.21 -34.96
C SER A 141 7.58 -21.51 -34.15
N ASP A 142 8.65 -21.96 -33.50
CA ASP A 142 8.65 -23.14 -32.61
C ASP A 142 7.83 -22.93 -31.31
N ASP A 143 7.39 -21.70 -31.02
CA ASP A 143 6.55 -21.33 -29.86
C ASP A 143 5.19 -20.77 -30.31
N ALA A 144 4.50 -21.50 -31.18
CA ALA A 144 3.25 -21.07 -31.83
C ALA A 144 2.03 -20.88 -30.90
N PHE A 145 2.14 -21.18 -29.61
CA PHE A 145 1.02 -21.13 -28.65
C PHE A 145 0.90 -19.75 -28.01
N ILE A 146 -0.17 -19.01 -28.31
CA ILE A 146 -0.36 -17.63 -27.85
C ILE A 146 -1.15 -17.59 -26.53
N ARG A 147 -0.51 -17.10 -25.46
CA ARG A 147 -1.12 -16.89 -24.12
C ARG A 147 -1.62 -15.47 -23.89
N GLY A 148 -1.02 -14.49 -24.55
CA GLY A 148 -1.36 -13.08 -24.35
C GLY A 148 -0.74 -12.20 -25.42
N ILE A 149 -1.37 -11.07 -25.70
CA ILE A 149 -0.95 -10.13 -26.72
C ILE A 149 -1.03 -8.73 -26.12
N SER A 150 0.04 -7.95 -26.23
CA SER A 150 0.04 -6.52 -25.88
C SER A 150 0.59 -5.71 -27.04
N ILE A 151 -0.05 -4.58 -27.34
CA ILE A 151 0.39 -3.67 -28.40
C ILE A 151 0.83 -2.34 -27.81
N LYS A 152 1.84 -1.72 -28.43
CA LYS A 152 2.14 -0.30 -28.22
C LYS A 152 2.70 0.34 -29.48
N ASP A 153 2.46 1.63 -29.63
CA ASP A 153 3.09 2.43 -30.68
C ASP A 153 4.50 2.85 -30.24
N LEU A 154 5.49 2.69 -31.12
CA LEU A 154 6.83 3.20 -30.87
C LEU A 154 7.50 3.66 -32.15
N PHE A 155 8.43 4.60 -32.04
CA PHE A 155 9.33 4.96 -33.13
C PHE A 155 10.60 4.12 -33.05
N THR A 156 10.94 3.41 -34.13
CA THR A 156 12.21 2.66 -34.23
C THR A 156 12.82 2.87 -35.61
N LYS A 157 14.11 3.20 -35.65
CA LYS A 157 14.89 3.44 -36.88
C LYS A 157 14.17 4.39 -37.88
N GLY A 158 13.57 5.46 -37.36
CA GLY A 158 12.90 6.49 -38.18
C GLY A 158 11.48 6.14 -38.66
N ASN A 159 10.91 5.00 -38.28
CA ASN A 159 9.55 4.61 -38.63
C ASN A 159 8.66 4.52 -37.38
N LEU A 160 7.40 4.97 -37.51
CA LEU A 160 6.35 4.70 -36.54
C LEU A 160 5.87 3.24 -36.73
N VAL A 161 6.01 2.41 -35.70
CA VAL A 161 5.64 0.99 -35.73
C VAL A 161 4.66 0.65 -34.61
N LYS A 162 3.82 -0.36 -34.84
CA LYS A 162 3.06 -1.08 -33.80
C LYS A 162 3.95 -2.23 -33.31
N LEU A 163 4.42 -2.17 -32.07
CA LEU A 163 5.12 -3.29 -31.45
C LEU A 163 4.10 -4.22 -30.81
N VAL A 164 3.91 -5.38 -31.43
CA VAL A 164 3.08 -6.46 -30.91
C VAL A 164 3.98 -7.38 -30.09
N THR A 165 3.75 -7.44 -28.79
CA THR A 165 4.37 -8.45 -27.92
C THR A 165 3.41 -9.61 -27.75
N ILE A 166 3.79 -10.79 -28.22
CA ILE A 166 3.02 -12.02 -28.10
C ILE A 166 3.71 -12.90 -27.07
N THR A 167 3.00 -13.24 -26.01
CA THR A 167 3.47 -14.14 -24.96
C THR A 167 3.16 -15.56 -25.38
N GLY A 168 4.22 -16.33 -25.68
CA GLY A 168 4.17 -17.73 -26.09
C GLY A 168 4.02 -18.70 -24.90
N LYS A 169 4.13 -20.01 -25.16
CA LYS A 169 4.25 -21.03 -24.11
C LYS A 169 5.62 -21.01 -23.46
N HIS A 170 6.67 -20.76 -24.25
CA HIS A 170 8.07 -20.89 -23.85
C HIS A 170 8.83 -19.56 -23.83
N GLY A 171 8.26 -18.45 -24.32
CA GLY A 171 8.89 -17.14 -24.29
C GLY A 171 7.98 -15.98 -24.68
N LYS A 172 8.56 -14.84 -25.02
CA LYS A 172 7.87 -13.68 -25.59
C LYS A 172 8.44 -13.35 -26.96
N HIS A 173 7.56 -13.19 -27.93
CA HIS A 173 7.86 -12.62 -29.24
C HIS A 173 7.58 -11.12 -29.20
N LYS A 174 8.49 -10.30 -29.75
CA LYS A 174 8.31 -8.87 -29.97
C LYS A 174 8.38 -8.62 -31.47
N ILE A 175 7.26 -8.22 -32.06
CA ILE A 175 7.12 -8.07 -33.51
C ILE A 175 6.77 -6.61 -33.79
N ALA A 176 7.66 -5.89 -34.47
CA ALA A 176 7.44 -4.51 -34.86
C ALA A 176 6.82 -4.46 -36.26
N VAL A 177 5.64 -3.85 -36.42
CA VAL A 177 4.93 -3.70 -37.71
C VAL A 177 4.90 -2.24 -38.10
N ALA A 178 5.46 -1.87 -39.26
CA ALA A 178 5.46 -0.49 -39.73
C ALA A 178 4.05 0.00 -40.03
N GLN A 179 3.63 1.10 -39.39
CA GLN A 179 2.28 1.63 -39.56
C GLN A 179 2.01 2.18 -40.96
N SER A 180 3.05 2.58 -41.69
CA SER A 180 2.94 3.15 -43.03
C SER A 180 2.63 2.13 -44.13
N ASN A 181 2.98 0.85 -43.94
CA ASN A 181 2.89 -0.16 -44.99
C ASN A 181 2.62 -1.60 -44.52
N GLY A 182 2.46 -1.85 -43.22
CA GLY A 182 2.16 -3.17 -42.66
C GLY A 182 3.30 -4.18 -42.71
N LYS A 183 4.53 -3.77 -43.03
CA LYS A 183 5.66 -4.70 -43.06
C LYS A 183 6.20 -4.96 -41.65
N VAL A 184 6.52 -6.21 -41.35
CA VAL A 184 7.28 -6.58 -40.15
C VAL A 184 8.70 -6.04 -40.30
N VAL A 185 9.10 -5.17 -39.37
CA VAL A 185 10.38 -4.46 -39.32
C VAL A 185 11.39 -5.22 -38.45
N SER A 186 10.92 -5.91 -37.42
CA SER A 186 11.73 -6.80 -36.59
C SER A 186 10.87 -7.86 -35.91
N HIS A 187 11.48 -9.01 -35.63
CA HIS A 187 10.91 -10.10 -34.85
C HIS A 187 11.98 -10.62 -33.89
N ASP A 188 11.81 -10.33 -32.61
CA ASP A 188 12.71 -10.81 -31.55
C ASP A 188 12.00 -11.86 -30.72
N TYR A 189 12.67 -12.95 -30.40
CA TYR A 189 12.18 -13.98 -29.48
C TYR A 189 13.09 -14.07 -28.25
N ALA A 190 12.47 -14.03 -27.07
CA ALA A 190 13.15 -14.27 -25.81
C ALA A 190 12.43 -15.41 -25.07
N GLY A 191 13.08 -16.57 -24.95
CA GLY A 191 12.60 -17.64 -24.08
C GLY A 191 12.40 -17.12 -22.65
N PHE A 192 11.38 -17.62 -21.96
CA PHE A 192 11.30 -17.44 -20.52
C PHE A 192 12.57 -18.06 -19.93
N PRO A 193 13.32 -17.33 -19.08
CA PRO A 193 14.31 -18.00 -18.28
C PRO A 193 13.56 -19.06 -17.49
N GLU A 194 13.90 -20.34 -17.68
CA GLU A 194 13.53 -21.37 -16.72
C GLU A 194 14.15 -20.90 -15.40
N ALA A 195 13.32 -20.31 -14.53
CA ALA A 195 13.74 -19.93 -13.21
C ALA A 195 13.90 -21.24 -12.44
N GLU A 196 15.03 -21.91 -12.64
CA GLU A 196 15.47 -22.95 -11.74
C GLU A 196 15.64 -22.29 -10.38
N HIS A 197 14.74 -22.59 -9.46
CA HIS A 197 14.81 -22.13 -8.09
C HIS A 197 15.70 -23.06 -7.27
N MET A 198 16.26 -22.54 -6.18
CA MET A 198 16.88 -23.35 -5.15
C MET A 198 16.26 -23.05 -3.78
N ASP A 199 16.35 -24.05 -2.91
CA ASP A 199 15.83 -24.00 -1.55
C ASP A 199 17.01 -24.08 -0.57
N LEU A 200 16.91 -23.35 0.54
CA LEU A 200 17.98 -23.25 1.52
C LEU A 200 17.43 -23.35 2.95
N GLN A 201 18.03 -24.19 3.79
CA GLN A 201 17.64 -24.26 5.20
C GLN A 201 18.12 -23.01 5.95
N ALA A 202 17.28 -22.47 6.82
CA ALA A 202 17.58 -21.31 7.65
C ALA A 202 16.93 -21.44 9.03
N MET A 203 17.42 -20.64 9.99
CA MET A 203 16.77 -20.44 11.29
C MET A 203 16.15 -19.04 11.29
N VAL A 204 14.85 -18.92 11.61
CA VAL A 204 14.13 -17.63 11.62
C VAL A 204 13.18 -17.54 12.80
N TYR A 205 12.70 -16.34 13.12
CA TYR A 205 11.54 -16.14 13.97
C TYR A 205 10.26 -16.30 13.13
N PRO A 206 9.35 -17.23 13.43
CA PRO A 206 8.16 -17.46 12.60
C PRO A 206 7.17 -16.29 12.60
N VAL A 207 7.03 -15.62 13.74
CA VAL A 207 6.15 -14.45 13.91
C VAL A 207 6.99 -13.23 14.24
N TYR A 208 7.68 -13.20 15.38
CA TYR A 208 8.61 -12.11 15.71
C TYR A 208 9.72 -12.55 16.67
N GLU A 209 10.78 -11.75 16.76
CA GLU A 209 11.89 -11.95 17.70
C GLU A 209 11.49 -11.71 19.15
N GLU A 210 10.82 -10.60 19.43
CA GLU A 210 10.59 -10.09 20.78
C GLU A 210 9.11 -9.74 20.96
N ASN A 211 8.49 -10.20 22.05
CA ASN A 211 7.17 -9.73 22.45
C ASN A 211 7.29 -8.31 23.03
N GLU A 212 6.69 -7.33 22.37
CA GLU A 212 6.77 -5.92 22.75
C GLU A 212 6.24 -5.61 24.16
N VAL A 213 5.30 -6.42 24.68
CA VAL A 213 4.67 -6.17 25.99
C VAL A 213 5.57 -6.55 27.16
N ASN A 214 6.31 -7.65 27.04
CA ASN A 214 7.08 -8.21 28.16
C ASN A 214 8.58 -8.37 27.87
N GLY A 215 9.03 -8.06 26.64
CA GLY A 215 10.43 -8.19 26.21
C GLY A 215 10.90 -9.64 26.04
N GLU A 216 10.00 -10.62 25.99
CA GLU A 216 10.36 -12.03 25.84
C GLU A 216 10.89 -12.29 24.43
N ILE A 217 12.13 -12.79 24.33
CA ILE A 217 12.72 -13.24 23.07
C ILE A 217 12.23 -14.67 22.77
N LEU A 218 11.56 -14.83 21.63
CA LEU A 218 11.01 -16.10 21.17
C LEU A 218 12.07 -17.00 20.52
N PRO A 219 11.90 -18.33 20.53
CA PRO A 219 12.85 -19.23 19.89
C PRO A 219 12.75 -19.17 18.36
N ARG A 220 13.92 -19.24 17.70
CA ARG A 220 14.00 -19.45 16.25
C ARG A 220 13.59 -20.88 15.87
N GLN A 221 13.04 -21.03 14.67
CA GLN A 221 12.65 -22.32 14.09
C GLN A 221 13.34 -22.55 12.76
N ALA A 222 13.58 -23.83 12.44
CA ALA A 222 14.13 -24.24 11.16
C ALA A 222 13.07 -24.10 10.05
N VAL A 223 13.43 -23.41 8.97
CA VAL A 223 12.58 -23.18 7.80
C VAL A 223 13.35 -23.42 6.51
N ILE A 224 12.65 -23.40 5.38
CA ILE A 224 13.23 -23.44 4.05
C ILE A 224 12.99 -22.09 3.37
N LEU A 225 14.07 -21.38 3.03
CA LEU A 225 14.03 -20.23 2.14
C LEU A 225 13.82 -20.73 0.71
N LYS A 226 12.58 -20.66 0.23
CA LYS A 226 12.20 -21.10 -1.10
C LYS A 226 12.43 -20.02 -2.15
N HIS A 227 12.30 -20.42 -3.42
CA HIS A 227 12.22 -19.50 -4.56
C HIS A 227 13.47 -18.65 -4.84
N LEU A 228 14.62 -18.97 -4.24
CA LEU A 228 15.88 -18.29 -4.57
C LEU A 228 16.22 -18.54 -6.03
N ARG A 229 16.60 -17.50 -6.78
CA ARG A 229 16.98 -17.68 -8.19
C ARG A 229 18.37 -18.28 -8.26
N LYS A 230 18.57 -19.31 -9.11
CA LYS A 230 19.92 -19.81 -9.44
C LYS A 230 20.74 -18.86 -10.32
N TRP A 231 20.09 -17.88 -10.94
CA TRP A 231 20.71 -16.87 -11.79
C TRP A 231 20.21 -15.48 -11.42
N VAL A 232 21.14 -14.54 -11.28
CA VAL A 232 20.85 -13.16 -10.91
C VAL A 232 21.53 -12.21 -11.90
N PRO A 233 20.96 -11.00 -12.14
CA PRO A 233 21.61 -10.01 -12.99
C PRO A 233 22.99 -9.64 -12.43
N LEU A 234 23.99 -9.63 -13.31
CA LEU A 234 25.32 -9.11 -13.02
C LEU A 234 25.28 -7.59 -13.16
N VAL A 235 25.56 -6.89 -12.06
CA VAL A 235 25.47 -5.43 -11.96
C VAL A 235 26.86 -4.86 -11.67
N SER A 236 27.25 -3.83 -12.40
CA SER A 236 28.48 -3.07 -12.17
C SER A 236 28.18 -1.58 -12.15
N GLY A 237 28.26 -0.97 -10.96
CA GLY A 237 27.95 0.46 -10.77
C GLY A 237 26.46 0.78 -10.84
N ASP A 238 26.15 2.05 -11.13
CA ASP A 238 24.77 2.52 -11.24
C ASP A 238 24.21 2.30 -12.65
N ILE A 239 23.37 1.27 -12.79
CA ILE A 239 22.75 0.88 -14.07
C ILE A 239 21.65 1.85 -14.53
N TYR A 240 21.17 2.72 -13.63
CA TYR A 240 20.10 3.67 -13.94
C TYR A 240 20.62 5.07 -14.28
N ALA A 241 21.94 5.25 -14.41
CA ALA A 241 22.55 6.53 -14.78
C ALA A 241 21.96 7.13 -16.08
N GLY A 242 21.53 6.30 -17.03
CA GLY A 242 20.88 6.76 -18.27
C GLY A 242 19.51 7.44 -18.04
N LEU A 243 18.79 7.10 -16.96
CA LEU A 243 17.53 7.74 -16.59
C LEU A 243 17.77 9.13 -15.99
N LYS A 244 18.96 9.40 -15.43
CA LYS A 244 19.34 10.71 -14.85
C LYS A 244 19.58 11.82 -15.89
N THR A 245 19.30 11.56 -17.17
CA THR A 245 19.38 12.56 -18.25
C THR A 245 18.22 13.56 -18.19
N GLN A 246 17.14 13.23 -17.48
CA GLN A 246 16.03 14.10 -17.13
C GLN A 246 15.97 14.29 -15.60
N ARG A 247 15.48 15.45 -15.16
CA ARG A 247 15.15 15.72 -13.76
C ARG A 247 13.67 15.43 -13.48
N TYR A 248 13.39 14.79 -12.36
CA TYR A 248 12.04 14.31 -12.01
C TYR A 248 11.52 15.04 -10.77
N PHE A 249 11.14 16.30 -10.96
CA PHE A 249 10.59 17.13 -9.89
C PHE A 249 9.14 16.76 -9.57
N ASP A 250 8.80 16.71 -8.30
CA ASP A 250 7.44 16.52 -7.78
C ASP A 250 6.40 17.46 -8.40
N THR A 251 6.77 18.72 -8.70
CA THR A 251 5.89 19.70 -9.36
C THR A 251 5.43 19.27 -10.76
N ASN A 252 6.16 18.36 -11.39
CA ASN A 252 5.84 17.79 -12.70
C ASN A 252 5.42 16.31 -12.60
N TYR A 253 5.23 15.78 -11.40
CA TYR A 253 4.71 14.43 -11.23
C TYR A 253 3.24 14.38 -11.67
N SER A 254 2.92 13.43 -12.54
CA SER A 254 1.54 13.10 -12.89
C SER A 254 1.46 11.62 -13.22
N PRO A 255 0.73 10.80 -12.44
CA PRO A 255 0.62 9.37 -12.70
C PRO A 255 0.00 9.08 -14.08
N ILE A 256 -0.91 9.96 -14.51
CA ILE A 256 -1.61 9.83 -15.80
C ILE A 256 -0.80 10.47 -16.94
N LEU A 257 -0.50 11.78 -16.86
CA LEU A 257 0.19 12.47 -17.96
C LEU A 257 1.63 11.99 -18.12
N GLY A 258 2.30 11.67 -17.02
CA GLY A 258 3.66 11.12 -17.05
C GLY A 258 3.75 9.74 -17.71
N SER A 259 2.62 9.02 -17.78
CA SER A 259 2.54 7.71 -18.44
C SER A 259 2.33 7.83 -19.96
N THR A 260 1.95 8.99 -20.48
CA THR A 260 1.79 9.23 -21.92
C THR A 260 3.03 9.87 -22.56
N PRO A 261 3.37 9.57 -23.83
CA PRO A 261 4.43 10.28 -24.56
C PRO A 261 4.22 11.80 -24.62
N GLU A 262 2.97 12.24 -24.77
CA GLU A 262 2.60 13.66 -24.90
C GLU A 262 2.79 14.42 -23.60
N GLY A 263 2.43 13.83 -22.46
CA GLY A 263 2.67 14.44 -21.15
C GLY A 263 4.17 14.49 -20.84
N ARG A 264 4.93 13.43 -21.14
CA ARG A 264 6.40 13.45 -21.00
C ARG A 264 7.08 14.50 -21.87
N ALA A 265 6.61 14.72 -23.10
CA ALA A 265 7.12 15.79 -23.95
C ALA A 265 6.88 17.20 -23.36
N LYS A 266 5.92 17.36 -22.44
CA LYS A 266 5.67 18.59 -21.69
C LYS A 266 6.41 18.66 -20.35
N GLY A 267 7.23 17.66 -20.03
CA GLY A 267 8.01 17.58 -18.80
C GLY A 267 7.35 16.80 -17.66
N PHE A 268 6.12 16.29 -17.85
CA PHE A 268 5.49 15.43 -16.85
C PHE A 268 6.20 14.07 -16.75
N TRP A 269 6.11 13.43 -15.59
CA TRP A 269 6.65 12.08 -15.41
C TRP A 269 5.80 11.29 -14.41
N SER A 270 5.86 9.96 -14.50
CA SER A 270 5.17 9.04 -13.59
C SER A 270 6.13 7.98 -13.07
N MET A 271 5.87 7.48 -11.88
CA MET A 271 6.64 6.39 -11.29
C MET A 271 6.48 5.10 -12.12
N THR A 272 5.27 4.83 -12.62
CA THR A 272 4.97 3.71 -13.51
C THR A 272 5.89 3.70 -14.73
N TYR A 273 6.02 4.82 -15.44
CA TYR A 273 6.91 4.93 -16.59
C TYR A 273 8.37 4.62 -16.24
N LEU A 274 8.86 5.15 -15.11
CA LEU A 274 10.24 4.95 -14.68
C LEU A 274 10.52 3.51 -14.26
N LYS A 275 9.60 2.88 -13.53
CA LYS A 275 9.67 1.46 -13.19
C LYS A 275 9.69 0.59 -14.45
N GLU A 276 8.92 0.95 -15.48
CA GLU A 276 8.99 0.26 -16.78
C GLU A 276 10.34 0.43 -17.47
N GLN A 277 10.90 1.65 -17.50
CA GLN A 277 12.23 1.88 -18.05
C GLN A 277 13.30 1.10 -17.26
N ALA A 278 13.23 1.15 -15.94
CA ALA A 278 14.11 0.39 -15.05
C ALA A 278 13.97 -1.12 -15.31
N ALA A 279 12.76 -1.63 -15.52
CA ALA A 279 12.53 -3.02 -15.89
C ALA A 279 13.16 -3.37 -17.25
N GLN A 280 13.08 -2.50 -18.27
CA GLN A 280 13.75 -2.73 -19.55
C GLN A 280 15.27 -2.75 -19.40
N ILE A 281 15.85 -1.83 -18.62
CA ILE A 281 17.29 -1.82 -18.33
C ILE A 281 17.71 -3.13 -17.65
N ARG A 282 16.96 -3.61 -16.66
CA ARG A 282 17.27 -4.89 -15.98
C ARG A 282 17.27 -6.09 -16.94
N LEU A 283 16.38 -6.09 -17.93
CA LEU A 283 16.28 -7.19 -18.91
C LEU A 283 17.46 -7.26 -19.87
N THR A 284 18.28 -6.20 -19.99
CA THR A 284 19.48 -6.21 -20.85
C THR A 284 20.75 -6.63 -20.10
N LEU A 285 20.67 -6.81 -18.78
CA LEU A 285 21.83 -7.20 -17.97
C LEU A 285 22.21 -8.67 -18.23
N PRO A 286 23.51 -8.99 -18.32
CA PRO A 286 23.95 -10.37 -18.32
C PRO A 286 23.63 -11.05 -16.98
N ASN A 287 23.40 -12.36 -16.99
CA ASN A 287 23.16 -13.12 -15.76
C ASN A 287 24.45 -13.78 -15.26
N THR A 288 24.56 -13.93 -13.95
CA THR A 288 25.59 -14.73 -13.28
C THR A 288 24.96 -15.77 -12.37
N ARG A 289 25.69 -16.84 -12.07
CA ARG A 289 25.21 -17.93 -11.23
C ARG A 289 25.18 -17.49 -9.77
N ASN A 290 24.03 -17.65 -9.13
CA ASN A 290 23.80 -17.35 -7.72
C ASN A 290 24.14 -18.57 -6.86
N ILE A 291 25.40 -18.67 -6.44
CA ILE A 291 25.95 -19.78 -5.66
C ILE A 291 26.92 -19.26 -4.60
N PHE A 292 27.14 -20.03 -3.54
CA PHE A 292 27.99 -19.68 -2.41
C PHE A 292 29.41 -19.22 -2.80
N SER A 293 30.04 -19.87 -3.80
CA SER A 293 31.38 -19.49 -4.25
C SER A 293 31.47 -18.08 -4.84
N ASN A 294 30.34 -17.52 -5.28
CA ASN A 294 30.24 -16.16 -5.82
C ASN A 294 29.70 -15.16 -4.77
N GLY A 295 29.37 -15.65 -3.57
CA GLY A 295 28.52 -14.98 -2.60
C GLY A 295 27.06 -15.05 -3.03
N LEU A 296 26.31 -16.01 -2.48
CA LEU A 296 24.89 -16.20 -2.79
C LEU A 296 24.09 -15.00 -2.27
N LEU A 297 23.23 -14.45 -3.12
CA LEU A 297 22.39 -13.29 -2.84
C LEU A 297 20.96 -13.75 -2.56
N LEU A 298 20.30 -13.09 -1.60
CA LEU A 298 18.89 -13.27 -1.29
C LEU A 298 18.02 -12.53 -2.31
N GLN A 299 18.03 -13.05 -3.54
CA GLN A 299 17.22 -12.59 -4.66
C GLN A 299 16.41 -13.77 -5.20
N GLY A 300 15.09 -13.68 -5.04
CA GLY A 300 14.15 -14.75 -5.31
C GLY A 300 13.09 -14.40 -6.36
N LYS A 301 12.05 -15.22 -6.41
CA LYS A 301 10.85 -14.94 -7.23
C LYS A 301 10.10 -13.72 -6.70
N TYR A 302 9.91 -13.64 -5.38
CA TYR A 302 9.04 -12.66 -4.72
C TYR A 302 9.78 -11.52 -4.03
N ALA A 303 11.05 -11.69 -3.72
CA ALA A 303 11.81 -10.75 -2.90
C ALA A 303 13.19 -10.48 -3.49
N THR A 304 13.66 -9.24 -3.38
CA THR A 304 15.08 -8.88 -3.49
C THR A 304 15.45 -8.14 -2.22
N ILE A 305 16.47 -8.62 -1.50
CA ILE A 305 16.92 -8.00 -0.26
C ILE A 305 18.09 -7.05 -0.52
N ASN A 306 17.94 -5.80 -0.08
CA ASN A 306 18.90 -4.73 -0.28
C ASN A 306 19.18 -4.01 1.05
N ILE A 307 20.31 -3.35 1.12
CA ILE A 307 20.65 -2.35 2.14
C ILE A 307 20.42 -0.97 1.53
N HIS A 308 19.85 -0.06 2.33
CA HIS A 308 19.62 1.32 1.93
C HIS A 308 20.95 1.98 1.51
N PRO A 309 21.04 2.65 0.34
CA PRO A 309 22.29 3.26 -0.14
C PRO A 309 23.00 4.17 0.86
N ASP A 310 22.24 4.98 1.60
CA ASP A 310 22.81 5.90 2.58
C ASP A 310 23.31 5.23 3.87
N ALA A 311 22.94 3.98 4.15
CA ALA A 311 23.44 3.24 5.30
C ALA A 311 24.97 3.10 5.26
N PHE A 312 25.53 2.79 4.07
CA PHE A 312 26.98 2.66 3.90
C PHE A 312 27.76 3.98 4.00
N LYS A 313 27.07 5.11 3.82
CA LYS A 313 27.66 6.44 4.02
C LYS A 313 27.57 6.87 5.49
N LYS A 314 26.47 6.52 6.15
CA LYS A 314 26.14 6.97 7.51
C LYS A 314 26.84 6.16 8.59
N PHE A 315 26.91 4.85 8.44
CA PHE A 315 27.38 3.94 9.49
C PHE A 315 28.83 3.49 9.23
N GLN A 316 29.67 3.60 10.24
CA GLN A 316 31.06 3.17 10.19
C GLN A 316 31.20 1.74 10.71
N GLY A 317 32.24 1.02 10.29
CA GLY A 317 32.55 -0.33 10.80
C GLY A 317 31.89 -1.49 10.03
N ILE A 318 31.22 -1.22 8.91
CA ILE A 318 30.76 -2.26 7.98
C ILE A 318 31.98 -2.94 7.35
N ASN A 319 32.08 -4.27 7.46
CA ASN A 319 33.29 -5.04 7.19
C ASN A 319 33.30 -5.80 5.85
N PHE A 320 32.32 -5.53 4.98
CA PHE A 320 32.26 -6.08 3.63
C PHE A 320 32.05 -4.98 2.59
N THR A 321 32.51 -5.23 1.36
CA THR A 321 32.33 -4.29 0.25
C THR A 321 30.91 -4.37 -0.30
N PRO A 322 30.16 -3.24 -0.34
CA PRO A 322 28.80 -3.22 -0.90
C PRO A 322 28.81 -3.62 -2.37
N LYS A 323 27.89 -4.52 -2.77
CA LYS A 323 27.71 -4.90 -4.17
C LYS A 323 26.44 -4.23 -4.71
N PRO A 324 26.50 -3.54 -5.87
CA PRO A 324 25.32 -2.91 -6.45
C PRO A 324 24.28 -3.96 -6.85
N SER A 325 23.01 -3.61 -6.67
CA SER A 325 21.85 -4.47 -6.92
C SER A 325 21.05 -4.01 -8.12
N ALA A 326 20.40 -4.94 -8.81
CA ALA A 326 19.49 -4.59 -9.91
C ALA A 326 18.14 -4.05 -9.41
N ALA A 327 17.96 -3.82 -8.10
CA ALA A 327 16.76 -3.19 -7.58
C ALA A 327 16.76 -1.69 -7.89
N PHE A 328 15.61 -1.19 -8.38
CA PHE A 328 15.37 0.22 -8.61
C PHE A 328 15.11 0.91 -7.27
N PHE A 329 15.91 1.91 -6.94
CA PHE A 329 15.75 2.72 -5.73
C PHE A 329 15.33 4.15 -6.12
N PRO A 330 14.09 4.57 -5.81
CA PRO A 330 13.63 5.94 -6.03
C PRO A 330 14.13 6.84 -4.89
N ASN A 331 15.29 7.48 -5.09
CA ASN A 331 15.89 8.34 -4.07
C ASN A 331 15.29 9.75 -4.12
N TRP A 332 14.46 10.11 -3.15
CA TRP A 332 13.86 11.44 -3.07
C TRP A 332 14.79 12.41 -2.32
N MET A 333 15.11 13.52 -2.96
CA MET A 333 15.98 14.56 -2.39
C MET A 333 15.36 15.94 -2.55
N ASP A 334 15.44 16.75 -1.51
CA ASP A 334 15.07 18.15 -1.57
C ASP A 334 16.14 18.95 -2.32
N THR A 335 15.69 19.79 -3.25
CA THR A 335 16.54 20.67 -4.06
C THR A 335 15.86 22.03 -4.25
N GLN A 336 16.61 23.03 -4.72
CA GLN A 336 16.04 24.32 -5.10
C GLN A 336 15.94 24.48 -6.63
N VAL A 337 14.79 24.95 -7.08
CA VAL A 337 14.53 25.37 -8.46
C VAL A 337 13.87 26.76 -8.42
N ASP A 338 14.49 27.73 -9.07
CA ASP A 338 14.04 29.14 -9.09
C ASP A 338 13.76 29.74 -7.69
N GLY A 339 14.58 29.35 -6.71
CA GLY A 339 14.47 29.82 -5.32
C GLY A 339 13.30 29.21 -4.54
N LYS A 340 12.65 28.18 -5.06
CA LYS A 340 11.64 27.37 -4.37
C LYS A 340 12.21 26.00 -4.04
N ASP A 341 11.94 25.52 -2.85
CA ASP A 341 12.23 24.14 -2.45
C ASP A 341 11.25 23.22 -3.19
N VAL A 342 11.80 22.20 -3.85
CA VAL A 342 11.07 21.17 -4.58
C VAL A 342 11.69 19.81 -4.29
N SER A 343 10.88 18.75 -4.27
CA SER A 343 11.41 17.40 -4.13
C SER A 343 11.74 16.83 -5.51
N GLU A 344 12.92 16.23 -5.66
CA GLU A 344 13.34 15.54 -6.87
C GLU A 344 13.51 14.05 -6.60
N MET A 345 12.89 13.21 -7.42
CA MET A 345 13.18 11.78 -7.43
C MET A 345 14.39 11.51 -8.32
N ILE A 346 15.41 10.86 -7.77
CA ILE A 346 16.61 10.45 -8.48
C ILE A 346 16.60 8.92 -8.61
N PRO A 347 16.56 8.37 -9.85
CA PRO A 347 16.56 6.93 -10.04
C PRO A 347 17.95 6.35 -9.77
N GLU A 348 18.09 5.49 -8.77
CA GLU A 348 19.39 4.93 -8.37
C GLU A 348 19.38 3.40 -8.26
N THR A 349 20.59 2.85 -8.27
CA THR A 349 20.87 1.43 -8.02
C THR A 349 20.98 1.21 -6.52
N ALA A 350 20.32 0.18 -6.00
CA ALA A 350 20.44 -0.23 -4.61
C ALA A 350 21.76 -1.00 -4.34
N PHE A 351 21.95 -1.49 -3.11
CA PHE A 351 23.04 -2.40 -2.78
C PHE A 351 22.48 -3.70 -2.19
N TYR A 352 23.01 -4.85 -2.60
CA TYR A 352 22.64 -6.12 -2.00
C TYR A 352 23.03 -6.19 -0.52
N GLY A 353 22.28 -6.99 0.24
CA GLY A 353 22.67 -7.45 1.58
C GLY A 353 23.98 -8.24 1.59
N LYS A 354 24.44 -8.57 2.79
CA LYS A 354 25.66 -9.38 3.01
C LYS A 354 25.54 -10.72 2.27
N PRO A 355 26.43 -11.03 1.30
CA PRO A 355 26.38 -12.29 0.58
C PRO A 355 26.56 -13.51 1.50
N LEU A 356 25.87 -14.60 1.20
CA LEU A 356 26.00 -15.87 1.89
C LEU A 356 27.14 -16.69 1.26
N MET A 357 28.09 -17.15 2.09
CA MET A 357 29.29 -17.85 1.64
C MET A 357 29.23 -19.37 1.84
N SER A 358 28.28 -19.87 2.65
CA SER A 358 28.00 -21.31 2.79
C SER A 358 26.60 -21.58 3.33
N ALA A 359 26.13 -22.82 3.23
CA ALA A 359 24.86 -23.22 3.86
C ALA A 359 24.92 -23.17 5.39
N GLU A 360 26.09 -23.47 5.97
CA GLU A 360 26.30 -23.39 7.42
C GLU A 360 26.19 -21.95 7.92
N GLU A 361 26.69 -20.98 7.16
CA GLU A 361 26.55 -19.56 7.50
C GLU A 361 25.08 -19.17 7.66
N VAL A 362 24.21 -19.64 6.77
CA VAL A 362 22.77 -19.32 6.78
C VAL A 362 22.12 -19.76 8.10
N LEU A 363 22.52 -20.93 8.60
CA LEU A 363 22.00 -21.50 9.85
C LEU A 363 22.59 -20.83 11.10
N THR A 364 23.82 -20.31 10.97
CA THR A 364 24.62 -19.83 12.10
C THR A 364 24.77 -18.31 12.17
N ARG A 365 24.17 -17.54 11.24
CA ARG A 365 24.17 -16.07 11.30
C ARG A 365 23.68 -15.59 12.68
N PRO A 366 24.43 -14.69 13.35
CA PRO A 366 24.05 -14.20 14.67
C PRO A 366 22.72 -13.44 14.60
N ALA A 367 21.72 -13.88 15.37
CA ALA A 367 20.44 -13.19 15.55
C ALA A 367 20.42 -12.56 16.95
N ARG A 368 21.33 -11.61 17.19
CA ARG A 368 21.49 -11.00 18.52
C ARG A 368 20.57 -9.79 18.64
N ARG A 369 19.89 -9.62 19.77
CA ARG A 369 19.21 -8.37 20.14
C ARG A 369 20.23 -7.46 20.83
N LEU A 370 20.69 -6.41 20.14
CA LEU A 370 21.64 -5.44 20.68
C LEU A 370 20.89 -4.38 21.47
N ALA A 371 21.39 -4.02 22.66
CA ALA A 371 20.73 -3.05 23.54
C ALA A 371 20.58 -1.65 22.91
N ASP A 372 21.48 -1.26 22.00
CA ASP A 372 21.51 0.02 21.32
C ASP A 372 21.04 -0.04 19.85
N HIS A 373 20.70 -1.23 19.36
CA HIS A 373 20.40 -1.49 17.95
C HIS A 373 21.45 -0.95 16.95
N ASP A 374 22.75 -1.08 17.27
CA ASP A 374 23.80 -0.62 16.36
C ASP A 374 23.63 -1.15 14.90
N PRO A 375 23.34 -0.27 13.92
CA PRO A 375 23.05 -0.70 12.56
C PRO A 375 24.26 -1.36 11.88
N ALA A 376 25.49 -0.90 12.17
CA ALA A 376 26.69 -1.46 11.56
C ALA A 376 26.88 -2.94 11.97
N THR A 377 26.64 -3.26 13.24
CA THR A 377 26.69 -4.64 13.73
C THR A 377 25.59 -5.50 13.11
N TYR A 378 24.34 -5.02 13.00
CA TYR A 378 23.28 -5.78 12.33
C TYR A 378 23.56 -6.03 10.83
N ILE A 379 24.08 -5.02 10.12
CA ILE A 379 24.53 -5.16 8.73
C ILE A 379 25.65 -6.21 8.61
N ASN A 380 26.60 -6.20 9.54
CA ASN A 380 27.69 -7.18 9.57
C ASN A 380 27.23 -8.58 9.96
N ASP A 381 26.23 -8.71 10.83
CA ASP A 381 25.64 -9.99 11.22
C ASP A 381 24.85 -10.59 10.06
N GLY A 382 24.05 -9.78 9.35
CA GLY A 382 23.29 -10.15 8.15
C GLY A 382 22.06 -11.02 8.41
N PHE A 383 21.60 -11.12 9.66
CA PHE A 383 20.44 -11.98 9.98
C PHE A 383 19.12 -11.40 9.48
N ASP A 384 18.92 -10.08 9.60
CA ASP A 384 17.70 -9.36 9.20
C ASP A 384 17.33 -9.63 7.73
N GLU A 385 18.34 -9.83 6.89
CA GLU A 385 18.18 -10.14 5.46
C GLU A 385 17.50 -11.50 5.24
N ILE A 386 17.89 -12.52 6.02
CA ILE A 386 17.30 -13.86 5.98
C ILE A 386 15.85 -13.80 6.46
N GLN A 387 15.62 -13.09 7.57
CA GLN A 387 14.32 -12.95 8.21
C GLN A 387 13.30 -12.29 7.27
N VAL A 388 13.66 -11.16 6.65
CA VAL A 388 12.79 -10.44 5.71
C VAL A 388 12.54 -11.25 4.43
N TYR A 389 13.56 -11.95 3.91
CA TYR A 389 13.36 -12.83 2.74
C TYR A 389 12.33 -13.94 3.03
N TYR A 390 12.44 -14.57 4.21
CA TYR A 390 11.49 -15.58 4.67
C TYR A 390 10.07 -15.00 4.80
N ALA A 391 9.93 -13.83 5.43
CA ALA A 391 8.64 -13.20 5.67
C ALA A 391 7.90 -12.87 4.36
N ILE A 392 8.58 -12.24 3.39
CA ILE A 392 8.01 -11.93 2.08
C ILE A 392 7.59 -13.21 1.34
N SER A 393 8.45 -14.23 1.32
CA SER A 393 8.16 -15.49 0.63
C SER A 393 6.98 -16.21 1.25
N THR A 394 6.91 -16.22 2.59
CA THR A 394 5.82 -16.85 3.35
C THR A 394 4.47 -16.18 3.06
N LEU A 395 4.41 -14.85 3.03
CA LEU A 395 3.18 -14.14 2.66
C LEU A 395 2.70 -14.56 1.27
N MET A 396 3.60 -14.56 0.28
CA MET A 396 3.24 -14.91 -1.09
C MET A 396 2.80 -16.37 -1.25
N GLU A 397 3.44 -17.30 -0.55
CA GLU A 397 3.05 -18.71 -0.55
C GLU A 397 1.69 -18.92 0.12
N GLN A 398 1.46 -18.31 1.28
CA GLN A 398 0.20 -18.39 2.01
C GLN A 398 -0.95 -17.80 1.21
N LEU A 399 -0.71 -16.69 0.51
CA LEU A 399 -1.70 -16.16 -0.41
C LEU A 399 -1.92 -17.15 -1.59
N GLN A 400 -0.89 -17.59 -2.30
CA GLN A 400 -1.06 -18.47 -3.45
C GLN A 400 -1.82 -19.77 -3.14
N MET A 401 -1.57 -20.38 -1.97
CA MET A 401 -2.28 -21.57 -1.51
C MET A 401 -3.80 -21.36 -1.38
N ARG A 402 -4.26 -20.11 -1.19
CA ARG A 402 -5.68 -19.75 -1.04
C ARG A 402 -6.33 -19.28 -2.34
N GLY A 403 -5.62 -19.38 -3.46
CA GLY A 403 -6.12 -19.07 -4.80
C GLY A 403 -5.62 -17.76 -5.39
N PHE A 404 -4.67 -17.08 -4.73
CA PHE A 404 -4.12 -15.81 -5.22
C PHE A 404 -3.11 -16.05 -6.35
N LYS A 405 -3.63 -16.01 -7.59
CA LYS A 405 -2.87 -16.29 -8.82
C LYS A 405 -2.71 -15.08 -9.73
N ASP A 406 -3.06 -13.88 -9.27
CA ASP A 406 -2.94 -12.67 -10.07
C ASP A 406 -1.50 -12.50 -10.59
N PRO A 407 -1.33 -12.16 -11.88
CA PRO A 407 -0.02 -11.90 -12.44
C PRO A 407 0.76 -10.84 -11.66
N ASP A 408 0.09 -9.77 -11.18
CA ASP A 408 0.75 -8.68 -10.46
C ASP A 408 1.31 -9.11 -9.10
N LEU A 409 0.63 -10.02 -8.40
CA LEU A 409 1.17 -10.63 -7.18
C LEU A 409 2.34 -11.58 -7.51
N SER A 410 2.21 -12.39 -8.56
CA SER A 410 3.15 -13.49 -8.83
C SER A 410 4.40 -13.11 -9.64
N THR A 411 4.41 -11.95 -10.31
CA THR A 411 5.49 -11.54 -11.24
C THR A 411 6.24 -10.27 -10.84
N ARG A 412 5.72 -9.48 -9.89
CA ARG A 412 6.39 -8.28 -9.34
C ARG A 412 7.05 -8.61 -8.00
N PRO A 413 8.39 -8.72 -7.92
CA PRO A 413 9.05 -8.92 -6.64
C PRO A 413 9.02 -7.64 -5.79
N PHE A 414 8.83 -7.79 -4.49
CA PHE A 414 9.08 -6.73 -3.52
C PHE A 414 10.59 -6.49 -3.37
N ASN A 415 10.99 -5.24 -3.25
CA ASN A 415 12.37 -4.86 -2.94
C ASN A 415 12.43 -4.40 -1.49
N ALA A 416 13.11 -5.16 -0.64
CA ALA A 416 13.35 -4.75 0.74
C ALA A 416 14.59 -3.86 0.82
N PHE A 417 14.51 -2.77 1.57
CA PHE A 417 15.61 -1.85 1.85
C PHE A 417 15.80 -1.75 3.36
N LEU A 418 16.87 -2.36 3.86
CA LEU A 418 17.19 -2.39 5.29
C LEU A 418 18.02 -1.17 5.71
N PHE A 419 17.84 -0.74 6.96
CA PHE A 419 18.63 0.28 7.65
C PHE A 419 18.58 1.68 7.01
N ASN A 420 17.38 2.15 6.67
CA ASN A 420 17.17 3.55 6.30
C ASN A 420 17.66 4.47 7.46
N PRO A 421 18.70 5.30 7.22
CA PRO A 421 19.33 6.11 8.27
C PRO A 421 18.58 7.42 8.57
N ASP A 422 17.48 7.71 7.88
CA ASP A 422 16.70 8.91 8.11
C ASP A 422 16.05 8.88 9.50
N ILE A 423 16.38 9.89 10.31
CA ILE A 423 15.92 10.01 11.70
C ILE A 423 14.42 10.28 11.78
N ALA A 424 13.82 10.89 10.75
CA ALA A 424 12.39 11.17 10.71
C ALA A 424 11.55 9.88 10.62
N TYR A 425 12.16 8.80 10.18
CA TYR A 425 11.55 7.48 10.08
C TYR A 425 12.07 6.49 11.13
N ARG A 426 12.89 6.90 12.09
CA ARG A 426 13.43 6.00 13.12
C ARG A 426 12.29 5.26 13.84
N ASP A 427 12.56 4.02 14.23
CA ASP A 427 11.62 3.15 14.96
C ASP A 427 10.40 2.75 14.10
N ASN A 428 10.61 2.54 12.79
CA ASN A 428 9.52 2.30 11.86
C ASN A 428 9.87 1.31 10.74
N ALA A 429 8.83 0.79 10.09
CA ALA A 429 8.88 0.22 8.76
C ALA A 429 7.82 0.92 7.90
N PHE A 430 8.00 0.92 6.58
CA PHE A 430 6.98 1.44 5.68
C PHE A 430 7.06 0.83 4.30
N TYR A 431 5.91 0.60 3.70
CA TYR A 431 5.78 0.26 2.30
C TYR A 431 5.60 1.50 1.42
N THR A 432 6.25 1.48 0.25
CA THR A 432 5.97 2.41 -0.84
C THR A 432 6.36 1.76 -2.16
N ASP A 433 5.49 1.80 -3.17
CA ASP A 433 5.89 1.57 -4.56
C ASP A 433 6.59 0.22 -4.86
N ASP A 434 6.07 -0.92 -4.40
CA ASP A 434 6.72 -2.25 -4.43
C ASP A 434 7.99 -2.38 -3.56
N THR A 435 8.26 -1.40 -2.70
CA THR A 435 9.37 -1.42 -1.76
C THR A 435 8.88 -1.52 -0.33
N ILE A 436 9.62 -2.25 0.50
CA ILE A 436 9.44 -2.27 1.95
C ILE A 436 10.73 -1.75 2.59
N ASN A 437 10.61 -0.74 3.43
CA ASN A 437 11.74 -0.01 3.99
C ASN A 437 11.76 -0.20 5.50
N PHE A 438 12.93 -0.55 6.02
CA PHE A 438 13.17 -0.75 7.45
C PHE A 438 14.16 0.30 7.92
N THR A 439 13.87 0.97 9.02
CA THR A 439 14.66 2.12 9.45
C THR A 439 15.68 1.71 10.51
N THR A 440 16.29 2.70 11.16
CA THR A 440 17.08 2.44 12.36
C THR A 440 16.19 2.39 13.59
N TYR A 441 16.67 1.74 14.64
CA TYR A 441 15.90 1.50 15.86
C TYR A 441 16.62 2.12 17.05
N SER A 442 15.86 2.67 17.99
CA SER A 442 16.33 3.14 19.28
C SER A 442 16.41 1.98 20.28
N ALA A 443 17.10 2.18 21.40
CA ALA A 443 17.28 1.15 22.42
C ALA A 443 15.96 0.54 22.95
N LYS A 444 14.86 1.31 22.91
CA LYS A 444 13.56 0.95 23.48
C LYS A 444 12.59 0.32 22.48
N SER A 445 12.90 0.30 21.18
CA SER A 445 11.99 -0.26 20.17
C SER A 445 12.34 -1.70 19.81
N GLY A 446 11.40 -2.39 19.16
CA GLY A 446 11.67 -3.66 18.51
C GLY A 446 12.38 -3.46 17.17
N ASN A 447 13.05 -4.51 16.67
CA ASN A 447 13.57 -4.52 15.30
C ASN A 447 12.45 -4.97 14.33
N ALA A 448 11.85 -4.02 13.61
CA ALA A 448 10.76 -4.33 12.66
C ALA A 448 11.18 -5.28 11.52
N ALA A 449 12.48 -5.38 11.18
CA ALA A 449 12.98 -6.39 10.23
C ALA A 449 12.96 -7.83 10.80
N ARG A 450 12.65 -7.97 12.10
CA ARG A 450 12.46 -9.24 12.81
C ARG A 450 11.07 -9.42 13.40
N ASP A 451 10.13 -8.56 13.02
CA ASP A 451 8.71 -8.72 13.30
C ASP A 451 7.96 -8.99 11.99
N ASN A 452 7.63 -10.26 11.73
CA ASN A 452 6.89 -10.63 10.54
C ASN A 452 5.45 -10.10 10.56
N GLY A 453 4.87 -9.82 11.73
CA GLY A 453 3.58 -9.14 11.82
C GLY A 453 3.65 -7.76 11.17
N THR A 454 4.67 -6.96 11.52
CA THR A 454 4.95 -5.68 10.87
C THR A 454 5.29 -5.86 9.39
N ILE A 455 6.16 -6.82 9.04
CA ILE A 455 6.52 -7.07 7.63
C ILE A 455 5.27 -7.40 6.80
N TRP A 456 4.40 -8.28 7.28
CA TRP A 456 3.19 -8.66 6.57
C TRP A 456 2.14 -7.56 6.54
N HIS A 457 2.12 -6.67 7.54
CA HIS A 457 1.33 -5.43 7.50
C HIS A 457 1.80 -4.55 6.33
N GLU A 458 3.09 -4.21 6.27
CA GLU A 458 3.63 -3.36 5.19
C GLU A 458 3.41 -3.98 3.81
N LEU A 459 3.62 -5.30 3.68
CA LEU A 459 3.33 -6.01 2.44
C LEU A 459 1.83 -6.10 2.13
N GLY A 460 0.96 -5.99 3.14
CA GLY A 460 -0.48 -5.88 3.00
C GLY A 460 -0.90 -4.62 2.24
N HIS A 461 -0.24 -3.48 2.47
CA HIS A 461 -0.39 -2.30 1.61
C HIS A 461 0.01 -2.62 0.16
N GLY A 462 1.12 -3.34 -0.04
CA GLY A 462 1.52 -3.77 -1.38
C GLY A 462 0.58 -4.76 -2.07
N VAL A 463 -0.09 -5.63 -1.31
CA VAL A 463 -1.15 -6.50 -1.82
C VAL A 463 -2.36 -5.66 -2.25
N MET A 464 -2.73 -4.68 -1.42
CA MET A 464 -3.81 -3.73 -1.72
C MET A 464 -3.52 -2.94 -3.00
N ASP A 465 -2.36 -2.28 -3.11
CA ASP A 465 -1.94 -1.55 -4.33
C ASP A 465 -2.06 -2.42 -5.59
N ARG A 466 -1.54 -3.65 -5.52
CA ARG A 466 -1.50 -4.53 -6.70
C ARG A 466 -2.87 -5.00 -7.13
N LEU A 467 -3.76 -5.33 -6.19
CA LEU A 467 -5.09 -5.86 -6.49
C LEU A 467 -6.10 -4.75 -6.78
N MET A 468 -6.09 -3.70 -5.96
CA MET A 468 -7.00 -2.56 -6.04
C MET A 468 -6.51 -1.47 -7.00
N GLY A 469 -5.30 -1.57 -7.55
CA GLY A 469 -4.81 -0.69 -8.61
C GLY A 469 -4.07 0.55 -8.10
N ASP A 470 -3.19 1.07 -8.95
CA ASP A 470 -2.25 2.16 -8.62
C ASP A 470 -2.94 3.54 -8.55
N ASN A 471 -4.13 3.71 -9.14
CA ASN A 471 -4.94 4.94 -9.04
C ASN A 471 -6.17 4.77 -8.12
N LEU A 472 -6.13 3.80 -7.19
CA LEU A 472 -7.11 3.75 -6.10
C LEU A 472 -7.07 5.05 -5.29
N SER A 473 -8.26 5.58 -5.00
CA SER A 473 -8.44 6.72 -4.11
C SER A 473 -9.44 6.37 -3.00
N LEU A 474 -9.11 6.73 -1.77
CA LEU A 474 -9.94 6.50 -0.60
C LEU A 474 -10.65 7.82 -0.23
N ALA A 475 -11.98 7.80 -0.19
CA ALA A 475 -12.79 9.00 0.08
C ALA A 475 -12.91 9.35 1.56
N ASP A 476 -12.72 8.36 2.45
CA ASP A 476 -12.80 8.54 3.91
C ASP A 476 -11.42 8.92 4.49
N THR A 477 -10.71 7.95 5.05
CA THR A 477 -9.34 8.10 5.57
C THR A 477 -8.46 6.98 5.04
N GLY A 478 -7.14 7.12 5.22
CA GLY A 478 -6.19 6.03 5.02
C GLY A 478 -6.45 4.80 5.91
N GLY A 479 -7.40 4.86 6.85
CA GLY A 479 -7.72 3.77 7.77
C GLY A 479 -8.14 2.47 7.09
N LEU A 480 -8.82 2.51 5.94
CA LEU A 480 -9.10 1.27 5.20
C LEU A 480 -7.81 0.57 4.78
N SER A 481 -6.80 1.32 4.34
CA SER A 481 -5.49 0.77 3.93
C SER A 481 -4.79 0.11 5.11
N GLU A 482 -4.74 0.80 6.25
CA GLU A 482 -4.15 0.29 7.52
C GLU A 482 -4.86 -0.97 8.02
N GLY A 483 -6.19 -0.96 8.05
CA GLY A 483 -6.99 -2.10 8.48
C GLY A 483 -6.88 -3.28 7.54
N MET A 484 -6.72 -3.03 6.24
CA MET A 484 -6.47 -4.06 5.26
C MET A 484 -5.10 -4.70 5.42
N ALA A 485 -4.07 -3.89 5.65
CA ALA A 485 -2.73 -4.35 5.93
C ALA A 485 -2.67 -5.24 7.18
N ASP A 486 -3.29 -4.80 8.27
CA ASP A 486 -3.47 -5.60 9.49
C ASP A 486 -4.20 -6.92 9.21
N PHE A 487 -5.27 -6.86 8.43
CA PHE A 487 -6.07 -8.04 8.12
C PHE A 487 -5.30 -9.05 7.27
N VAL A 488 -4.56 -8.61 6.25
CA VAL A 488 -3.67 -9.47 5.47
C VAL A 488 -2.64 -10.12 6.38
N ALA A 489 -1.99 -9.35 7.27
CA ALA A 489 -1.07 -9.90 8.25
C ALA A 489 -1.74 -10.97 9.13
N ALA A 490 -2.96 -10.72 9.61
CA ALA A 490 -3.73 -11.68 10.41
C ALA A 490 -4.03 -12.98 9.65
N LEU A 491 -4.31 -12.92 8.34
CA LEU A 491 -4.46 -14.12 7.50
C LEU A 491 -3.18 -14.95 7.47
N ILE A 492 -2.02 -14.29 7.35
CA ILE A 492 -0.73 -14.97 7.29
C ILE A 492 -0.36 -15.55 8.66
N VAL A 493 -0.53 -14.80 9.75
CA VAL A 493 -0.34 -15.28 11.13
C VAL A 493 -1.21 -16.50 11.38
N GLN A 494 -2.49 -16.45 11.02
CA GLN A 494 -3.40 -17.60 11.18
C GLN A 494 -2.94 -18.81 10.37
N GLY A 495 -2.41 -18.60 9.17
CA GLY A 495 -1.87 -19.65 8.32
C GLY A 495 -0.55 -20.26 8.83
N VAL A 496 0.34 -19.45 9.36
CA VAL A 496 1.66 -19.88 9.87
C VAL A 496 1.54 -20.57 11.23
N THR A 497 0.66 -20.09 12.10
CA THR A 497 0.46 -20.62 13.45
C THR A 497 -0.59 -21.71 13.53
N GLU A 498 -1.37 -21.89 12.45
CA GLU A 498 -2.56 -22.75 12.41
C GLU A 498 -3.59 -22.39 13.49
N GLY A 499 -3.58 -21.14 13.97
CA GLY A 499 -4.45 -20.66 15.05
C GLY A 499 -3.99 -21.04 16.45
N LYS A 500 -2.78 -21.59 16.63
CA LYS A 500 -2.22 -21.89 17.95
C LYS A 500 -1.79 -20.58 18.63
N PRO A 501 -2.13 -20.37 19.91
CA PRO A 501 -1.67 -19.19 20.65
C PRO A 501 -0.16 -19.22 20.83
N PHE A 502 0.43 -18.03 20.95
CA PHE A 502 1.85 -17.82 21.23
C PHE A 502 1.99 -16.60 22.16
N SER A 503 3.14 -16.46 22.83
CA SER A 503 3.37 -15.28 23.68
C SER A 503 3.20 -14.01 22.84
N GLY A 504 2.38 -13.08 23.32
CA GLY A 504 2.03 -11.83 22.64
C GLY A 504 1.00 -11.94 21.51
N SER A 505 0.41 -13.12 21.28
CA SER A 505 -0.64 -13.27 20.26
C SER A 505 -1.92 -12.48 20.54
N GLY A 506 -2.15 -12.08 21.80
CA GLY A 506 -3.28 -11.24 22.20
C GLY A 506 -3.04 -9.74 22.05
N ASP A 507 -1.80 -9.33 21.78
CA ASP A 507 -1.38 -7.93 21.80
C ASP A 507 -1.38 -7.29 20.41
N PHE A 508 -1.72 -8.07 19.37
CA PHE A 508 -1.88 -7.54 18.02
C PHE A 508 -2.96 -6.48 17.97
N ARG A 509 -2.63 -5.34 17.36
CA ARG A 509 -3.53 -4.19 17.18
C ARG A 509 -4.93 -4.57 16.66
N ILE A 510 -4.99 -5.48 15.68
CA ILE A 510 -6.24 -5.93 15.06
C ILE A 510 -7.21 -6.66 16.01
N ILE A 511 -6.74 -7.08 17.19
CA ILE A 511 -7.54 -7.75 18.24
C ILE A 511 -8.31 -6.73 19.09
N ASN A 512 -7.92 -5.46 19.06
CA ASN A 512 -8.67 -4.40 19.75
C ASN A 512 -10.13 -4.38 19.29
N ASN A 513 -11.01 -3.84 20.14
CA ASN A 513 -12.45 -3.75 19.92
C ASN A 513 -12.90 -2.36 19.46
N THR A 514 -11.96 -1.58 18.90
CA THR A 514 -12.21 -0.24 18.37
C THR A 514 -13.29 -0.31 17.30
N GLY A 515 -14.36 0.46 17.48
CA GLY A 515 -15.47 0.56 16.53
C GLY A 515 -15.56 1.91 15.84
N PHE A 516 -14.61 2.82 16.02
CA PHE A 516 -14.71 4.18 15.49
C PHE A 516 -13.65 4.40 14.43
N PHE A 517 -14.08 4.90 13.28
CA PHE A 517 -13.25 5.37 12.18
C PHE A 517 -13.45 6.89 12.03
N LEU A 518 -12.50 7.60 11.43
CA LEU A 518 -12.37 9.08 11.40
C LEU A 518 -11.87 9.70 12.71
N THR A 519 -11.01 8.99 13.43
CA THR A 519 -10.49 9.32 14.76
C THR A 519 -9.40 10.40 14.77
N ASN A 520 -9.01 10.94 13.61
CA ASN A 520 -7.86 11.81 13.33
C ASN A 520 -6.51 11.09 13.14
N GLU A 521 -6.51 9.77 13.23
CA GLU A 521 -5.37 8.89 12.98
C GLU A 521 -5.81 7.70 12.12
N VAL A 522 -5.18 7.53 10.96
CA VAL A 522 -5.41 6.41 10.05
C VAL A 522 -5.13 5.06 10.70
N HIS A 523 -4.14 4.94 11.60
CA HIS A 523 -3.86 3.67 12.27
C HIS A 523 -4.98 3.27 13.24
N ASP A 524 -5.54 4.23 13.97
CA ASP A 524 -6.65 3.99 14.91
C ASP A 524 -7.94 3.66 14.12
N ASP A 525 -8.15 4.33 12.98
CA ASP A 525 -9.23 4.02 12.04
C ASP A 525 -9.07 2.60 11.45
N GLY A 526 -7.84 2.21 11.13
CA GLY A 526 -7.51 0.89 10.63
C GLY A 526 -7.89 -0.23 11.60
N GLU A 527 -7.84 0.00 12.91
CA GLU A 527 -8.31 -0.97 13.88
C GLU A 527 -9.80 -1.28 13.74
N ALA A 528 -10.62 -0.30 13.36
CA ALA A 528 -12.03 -0.52 13.12
C ALA A 528 -12.24 -1.37 11.86
N TYR A 529 -11.63 -0.99 10.73
CA TYR A 529 -11.74 -1.72 9.46
C TYR A 529 -11.16 -3.14 9.57
N GLY A 530 -9.91 -3.25 10.01
CA GLY A 530 -9.20 -4.50 10.20
C GLY A 530 -9.86 -5.38 11.26
N GLY A 531 -10.28 -4.78 12.38
CA GLY A 531 -11.02 -5.47 13.44
C GLY A 531 -12.35 -6.04 12.96
N ALA A 532 -13.11 -5.32 12.14
CA ALA A 532 -14.34 -5.86 11.53
C ALA A 532 -14.06 -7.07 10.62
N MET A 533 -13.01 -6.99 9.79
CA MET A 533 -12.60 -8.12 8.95
C MET A 533 -12.06 -9.29 9.78
N LYS A 534 -11.41 -9.01 10.91
CA LYS A 534 -10.93 -10.02 11.86
C LYS A 534 -12.07 -10.72 12.60
N ASP A 535 -13.07 -9.97 13.08
CA ASP A 535 -14.27 -10.53 13.70
C ASP A 535 -15.00 -11.44 12.71
N PHE A 536 -15.08 -11.03 11.44
CA PHE A 536 -15.61 -11.84 10.35
C PHE A 536 -14.79 -13.12 10.10
N LEU A 537 -13.46 -13.01 10.09
CA LEU A 537 -12.55 -14.16 9.96
C LEU A 537 -12.74 -15.16 11.11
N ASP A 538 -12.76 -14.68 12.34
CA ASP A 538 -12.90 -15.52 13.53
C ASP A 538 -14.25 -16.21 13.57
N ALA A 539 -15.34 -15.49 13.25
CA ALA A 539 -16.67 -16.07 13.14
C ALA A 539 -16.73 -17.15 12.04
N SER A 540 -16.03 -16.94 10.92
CA SER A 540 -15.95 -17.90 9.82
C SER A 540 -15.14 -19.14 10.19
N ILE A 541 -13.99 -18.99 10.87
CA ILE A 541 -13.19 -20.11 11.36
C ILE A 541 -13.98 -20.89 12.41
N LYS A 542 -14.69 -20.20 13.31
CA LYS A 542 -15.55 -20.84 14.30
C LYS A 542 -16.66 -21.67 13.65
N LYS A 543 -17.23 -21.21 12.53
CA LYS A 543 -18.32 -21.90 11.83
C LYS A 543 -17.83 -23.03 10.91
N TYR A 544 -16.71 -22.82 10.21
CA TYR A 544 -16.27 -23.69 9.11
C TYR A 544 -14.88 -24.33 9.32
N GLY A 545 -14.23 -24.09 10.47
CA GLY A 545 -12.86 -24.54 10.71
C GLY A 545 -11.86 -23.85 9.78
N GLN A 546 -10.83 -24.57 9.32
CA GLN A 546 -9.82 -24.03 8.41
C GLN A 546 -10.40 -23.59 7.05
N ASP A 547 -11.52 -24.16 6.63
CA ASP A 547 -12.21 -23.69 5.41
C ASP A 547 -12.72 -22.26 5.58
N GLY A 548 -13.04 -21.82 6.80
CA GLY A 548 -13.41 -20.45 7.11
C GLY A 548 -12.31 -19.45 6.73
N LEU A 549 -11.05 -19.79 7.01
CA LEU A 549 -9.89 -18.98 6.61
C LEU A 549 -9.79 -18.87 5.08
N THR A 550 -9.96 -19.99 4.36
CA THR A 550 -9.91 -20.01 2.90
C THR A 550 -11.05 -19.21 2.27
N LYS A 551 -12.28 -19.36 2.78
CA LYS A 551 -13.47 -18.63 2.31
C LYS A 551 -13.35 -17.12 2.51
N VAL A 552 -12.85 -16.70 3.68
CA VAL A 552 -12.69 -15.28 3.99
C VAL A 552 -11.56 -14.66 3.19
N ALA A 553 -10.40 -15.32 3.09
CA ALA A 553 -9.30 -14.86 2.26
C ALA A 553 -9.74 -14.68 0.80
N ASP A 554 -10.42 -15.69 0.25
CA ASP A 554 -11.02 -15.61 -1.09
C ASP A 554 -11.92 -14.39 -1.27
N LEU A 555 -12.89 -14.25 -0.37
CA LEU A 555 -13.91 -13.23 -0.47
C LEU A 555 -13.34 -11.81 -0.42
N ILE A 556 -12.46 -11.54 0.55
CA ILE A 556 -11.86 -10.21 0.72
C ILE A 556 -10.99 -9.85 -0.48
N LEU A 557 -10.20 -10.78 -0.97
CA LEU A 557 -9.29 -10.52 -2.08
C LEU A 557 -10.03 -10.43 -3.41
N GLU A 558 -11.18 -11.09 -3.56
CA GLU A 558 -12.08 -10.84 -4.69
C GLU A 558 -12.75 -9.47 -4.61
N ALA A 559 -13.19 -9.05 -3.43
CA ALA A 559 -13.70 -7.71 -3.23
C ALA A 559 -12.66 -6.63 -3.59
N MET A 560 -11.38 -6.83 -3.25
CA MET A 560 -10.30 -5.94 -3.70
C MET A 560 -10.24 -5.79 -5.22
N ARG A 561 -10.32 -6.91 -5.97
CA ARG A 561 -10.31 -6.87 -7.45
C ARG A 561 -11.52 -6.14 -8.01
N LEU A 562 -12.69 -6.34 -7.41
CA LEU A 562 -13.93 -5.66 -7.80
C LEU A 562 -13.94 -4.17 -7.42
N CYS A 563 -13.03 -3.73 -6.54
CA CYS A 563 -12.79 -2.32 -6.22
C CYS A 563 -11.65 -1.69 -7.02
N ARG A 564 -11.06 -2.39 -7.99
CA ARG A 564 -9.89 -1.92 -8.71
C ARG A 564 -10.10 -0.52 -9.33
N GLU A 565 -9.16 0.37 -9.05
CA GLU A 565 -9.06 1.76 -9.52
C GLU A 565 -10.29 2.61 -9.14
N ASN A 566 -10.86 2.36 -7.95
CA ASN A 566 -12.00 3.13 -7.46
C ASN A 566 -11.60 4.58 -7.13
N PRO A 567 -12.32 5.60 -7.64
CA PRO A 567 -11.93 7.01 -7.51
C PRO A 567 -12.24 7.62 -6.14
N GLY A 568 -12.91 6.89 -5.25
CA GLY A 568 -13.30 7.38 -3.93
C GLY A 568 -13.97 6.31 -3.10
N LEU A 569 -13.23 5.23 -2.81
CA LEU A 569 -13.74 4.11 -2.02
C LEU A 569 -14.00 4.55 -0.58
N THR A 570 -15.19 4.27 -0.09
CA THR A 570 -15.65 4.51 1.28
C THR A 570 -15.81 3.20 2.04
N ALA A 571 -15.97 3.25 3.36
CA ALA A 571 -16.31 2.09 4.18
C ALA A 571 -17.55 1.36 3.67
N GLN A 572 -18.60 2.13 3.38
CA GLN A 572 -19.87 1.59 2.91
C GLN A 572 -19.67 0.84 1.59
N THR A 573 -19.08 1.52 0.60
CA THR A 573 -18.86 0.93 -0.72
C THR A 573 -17.91 -0.27 -0.65
N TRP A 574 -16.90 -0.25 0.23
CA TRP A 574 -16.03 -1.41 0.48
C TRP A 574 -16.82 -2.64 0.97
N PHE A 575 -17.63 -2.49 2.02
CA PHE A 575 -18.41 -3.63 2.54
C PHE A 575 -19.51 -4.08 1.58
N GLU A 576 -20.09 -3.16 0.80
CA GLU A 576 -21.02 -3.51 -0.29
C GLU A 576 -20.33 -4.35 -1.38
N HIS A 577 -19.06 -4.05 -1.71
CA HIS A 577 -18.27 -4.86 -2.64
C HIS A 577 -17.96 -6.24 -2.07
N ILE A 578 -17.70 -6.37 -0.77
CA ILE A 578 -17.55 -7.69 -0.13
C ILE A 578 -18.86 -8.47 -0.23
N LEU A 579 -20.01 -7.85 0.08
CA LEU A 579 -21.31 -8.51 -0.04
C LEU A 579 -21.64 -8.90 -1.49
N PHE A 580 -21.28 -8.06 -2.45
CA PHE A 580 -21.44 -8.36 -3.86
C PHE A 580 -20.54 -9.54 -4.28
N ALA A 581 -19.26 -9.53 -3.90
CA ALA A 581 -18.36 -10.65 -4.12
C ALA A 581 -18.90 -11.95 -3.49
N ASP A 582 -19.52 -11.88 -2.31
CA ASP A 582 -20.15 -13.02 -1.64
C ASP A 582 -21.31 -13.57 -2.48
N SER A 583 -22.14 -12.67 -3.01
CA SER A 583 -23.30 -13.02 -3.85
C SER A 583 -22.94 -13.72 -5.15
N LEU A 584 -21.72 -13.55 -5.67
CA LEU A 584 -21.25 -14.28 -6.86
C LEU A 584 -20.89 -15.75 -6.54
N GLY A 585 -20.54 -16.05 -5.29
CA GLY A 585 -19.98 -17.36 -4.90
C GLY A 585 -18.62 -17.67 -5.54
N ARG A 586 -18.09 -18.86 -5.24
CA ARG A 586 -16.96 -19.47 -5.97
C ARG A 586 -17.03 -20.99 -5.90
N ALA A 587 -17.19 -21.65 -7.04
CA ALA A 587 -17.33 -23.10 -7.11
C ALA A 587 -16.18 -23.82 -6.40
N GLY A 588 -16.53 -24.77 -5.52
CA GLY A 588 -15.58 -25.53 -4.71
C GLY A 588 -15.02 -24.78 -3.49
N VAL A 589 -15.37 -23.51 -3.28
CA VAL A 589 -14.91 -22.72 -2.13
C VAL A 589 -16.05 -22.16 -1.30
N ARG A 590 -16.99 -21.42 -1.90
CA ARG A 590 -18.14 -20.83 -1.20
C ARG A 590 -19.39 -20.77 -2.08
N ALA A 591 -20.55 -21.00 -1.48
CA ALA A 591 -21.82 -20.79 -2.17
C ALA A 591 -22.16 -19.29 -2.26
N PRO A 592 -22.93 -18.86 -3.28
CA PRO A 592 -23.50 -17.50 -3.33
C PRO A 592 -24.19 -17.09 -2.03
N GLY A 593 -23.74 -15.99 -1.42
CA GLY A 593 -24.36 -15.42 -0.21
C GLY A 593 -24.08 -16.18 1.10
N GLU A 594 -23.18 -17.17 1.09
CA GLU A 594 -22.89 -18.03 2.25
C GLU A 594 -22.32 -17.26 3.45
N MET A 595 -21.61 -16.15 3.20
CA MET A 595 -20.82 -15.43 4.20
C MET A 595 -21.52 -14.15 4.71
N LYS A 596 -22.57 -13.69 4.01
CA LYS A 596 -23.31 -12.45 4.29
C LYS A 596 -23.62 -12.22 5.77
N ASP A 597 -24.26 -13.18 6.44
CA ASP A 597 -24.71 -12.98 7.82
C ASP A 597 -23.53 -12.82 8.79
N LEU A 598 -22.41 -13.52 8.54
CA LEU A 598 -21.22 -13.40 9.37
C LEU A 598 -20.59 -12.01 9.22
N LEU A 599 -20.50 -11.50 7.98
CA LEU A 599 -19.97 -10.17 7.70
C LEU A 599 -20.87 -9.07 8.31
N VAL A 600 -22.19 -9.13 8.10
CA VAL A 600 -23.14 -8.13 8.61
C VAL A 600 -23.08 -8.06 10.14
N ASN A 601 -22.97 -9.20 10.81
CA ASN A 601 -22.80 -9.24 12.27
C ASN A 601 -21.47 -8.61 12.72
N ALA A 602 -20.37 -8.91 12.01
CA ALA A 602 -19.05 -8.38 12.34
C ALA A 602 -18.98 -6.86 12.21
N ILE A 603 -19.45 -6.30 11.09
CA ILE A 603 -19.43 -4.84 10.87
C ILE A 603 -20.37 -4.09 11.84
N GLY A 604 -21.51 -4.70 12.21
CA GLY A 604 -22.43 -4.13 13.18
C GLY A 604 -21.81 -4.00 14.57
N GLY A 605 -20.94 -4.93 14.97
CA GLY A 605 -20.18 -4.86 16.22
C GLY A 605 -19.11 -3.75 16.25
N ARG A 606 -18.84 -3.11 15.10
CA ARG A 606 -17.76 -2.13 14.90
C ARG A 606 -18.28 -0.77 14.45
N ASN A 607 -19.53 -0.43 14.79
CA ASN A 607 -20.20 0.85 14.47
C ASN A 607 -20.21 1.22 12.97
N PHE A 608 -19.99 0.27 12.07
CA PHE A 608 -20.22 0.47 10.65
C PHE A 608 -21.71 0.30 10.33
N LYS A 609 -22.15 0.97 9.28
CA LYS A 609 -23.50 0.84 8.73
C LYS A 609 -23.43 0.68 7.21
N LEU A 610 -24.31 -0.15 6.68
CA LEU A 610 -24.50 -0.32 5.22
C LEU A 610 -25.61 0.58 4.68
N GLU A 611 -26.57 0.96 5.51
CA GLU A 611 -27.73 1.78 5.12
C GLU A 611 -27.95 2.91 6.16
N GLY A 612 -28.75 3.92 5.79
CA GLY A 612 -28.99 5.11 6.61
C GLY A 612 -29.36 4.84 8.08
N GLY A 613 -29.00 5.78 8.97
CA GLY A 613 -29.19 5.65 10.43
C GLY A 613 -28.09 6.40 11.19
N GLU A 614 -28.28 6.59 12.50
CA GLU A 614 -27.27 7.24 13.35
C GLU A 614 -26.22 6.22 13.83
N THR A 615 -24.94 6.60 13.79
CA THR A 615 -23.83 5.84 14.38
C THR A 615 -23.52 6.41 15.75
N ALA A 616 -22.98 5.58 16.65
CA ALA A 616 -22.42 6.08 17.89
C ALA A 616 -21.31 7.11 17.60
N PHE A 617 -21.05 8.05 18.51
CA PHE A 617 -19.95 9.00 18.37
C PHE A 617 -19.06 9.09 19.62
N PHE A 618 -17.78 9.38 19.37
CA PHE A 618 -16.82 9.85 20.37
C PHE A 618 -16.28 11.21 19.94
N LYS A 619 -16.68 12.27 20.66
CA LYS A 619 -16.23 13.65 20.41
C LYS A 619 -15.12 14.01 21.38
N LEU A 620 -13.98 14.40 20.83
CA LEU A 620 -12.87 15.00 21.57
C LEU A 620 -12.76 16.46 21.12
N MET A 621 -13.01 17.41 22.03
CA MET A 621 -12.93 18.84 21.74
C MET A 621 -11.70 19.44 22.38
N ASN A 622 -11.02 20.34 21.68
CA ASN A 622 -10.08 21.27 22.27
C ASN A 622 -10.84 22.56 22.63
N SER A 623 -11.15 22.73 23.92
CA SER A 623 -11.97 23.84 24.41
C SER A 623 -11.25 25.18 24.28
N THR A 624 -9.93 25.20 24.33
CA THR A 624 -9.11 26.40 24.10
C THR A 624 -9.27 26.94 22.68
N GLY A 625 -9.59 26.06 21.71
CA GLY A 625 -9.86 26.43 20.31
C GLY A 625 -11.33 26.31 19.88
N ALA A 626 -12.23 25.82 20.75
CA ALA A 626 -13.61 25.48 20.46
C ALA A 626 -13.80 24.60 19.20
N GLN A 627 -12.90 23.64 18.97
CA GLN A 627 -12.89 22.79 17.78
C GLN A 627 -12.82 21.31 18.14
N GLU A 628 -13.50 20.47 17.36
CA GLU A 628 -13.35 19.02 17.47
C GLU A 628 -11.99 18.59 16.89
N VAL A 629 -11.31 17.71 17.60
CA VAL A 629 -10.07 17.10 17.12
C VAL A 629 -10.42 15.98 16.15
N VAL A 630 -10.35 16.29 14.86
CA VAL A 630 -10.56 15.41 13.70
C VAL A 630 -9.44 15.60 12.67
N ALA A 631 -9.37 14.74 11.65
CA ALA A 631 -8.36 14.85 10.59
C ALA A 631 -8.35 16.27 9.95
N GLY A 632 -7.16 16.79 9.68
CA GLY A 632 -6.94 18.12 9.11
C GLY A 632 -7.15 19.31 10.06
N VAL A 633 -7.70 19.09 11.25
CA VAL A 633 -7.96 20.13 12.26
C VAL A 633 -6.79 20.24 13.24
N ALA A 634 -6.64 21.40 13.90
CA ALA A 634 -5.57 21.63 14.86
C ALA A 634 -5.62 20.59 16.01
N GLY A 635 -4.47 19.97 16.32
CA GLY A 635 -4.37 18.86 17.26
C GLY A 635 -4.45 17.48 16.62
N SER A 636 -4.70 17.38 15.32
CA SER A 636 -4.54 16.13 14.56
C SER A 636 -3.09 15.88 14.17
N ARG A 637 -2.80 14.65 13.71
CA ARG A 637 -1.47 14.27 13.21
C ARG A 637 -1.01 15.16 12.05
N GLN A 638 -1.92 15.54 11.14
CA GLN A 638 -1.59 16.40 9.98
C GLN A 638 -1.40 17.87 10.38
N LYS A 639 -1.96 18.29 11.50
CA LYS A 639 -1.88 19.67 11.98
C LYS A 639 -1.67 19.73 13.49
N PRO A 640 -0.49 19.31 14.00
CA PRO A 640 -0.18 19.40 15.42
C PRO A 640 -0.29 20.84 15.93
N VAL A 641 -0.70 21.03 17.18
CA VAL A 641 -0.70 22.36 17.79
C VAL A 641 0.73 22.79 18.04
N LYS A 642 1.13 23.93 17.46
CA LYS A 642 2.49 24.46 17.61
C LYS A 642 2.64 25.17 18.95
N VAL A 643 3.57 24.69 19.77
CA VAL A 643 3.98 25.26 21.04
C VAL A 643 5.34 25.93 20.84
N ASN A 644 5.39 27.26 21.00
CA ASN A 644 6.62 28.05 20.87
C ASN A 644 6.71 29.00 22.08
N ILE A 645 7.15 28.43 23.19
CA ILE A 645 7.24 29.09 24.50
C ILE A 645 8.65 28.89 25.07
N ALA A 646 9.00 29.62 26.12
CA ALA A 646 10.29 29.42 26.80
C ALA A 646 10.35 28.02 27.44
N LYS A 647 11.57 27.46 27.61
CA LYS A 647 11.78 26.08 28.11
C LYS A 647 11.06 25.79 29.43
N ASP A 648 11.02 26.78 30.32
CA ASP A 648 10.41 26.74 31.65
C ASP A 648 8.94 27.20 31.68
N ALA A 649 8.41 27.68 30.55
CA ALA A 649 7.01 28.04 30.42
C ALA A 649 6.15 26.80 30.13
N VAL A 650 4.87 26.89 30.48
CA VAL A 650 3.88 25.83 30.26
C VAL A 650 2.76 26.33 29.35
N ALA A 651 2.41 25.56 28.34
CA ALA A 651 1.21 25.74 27.54
C ALA A 651 0.10 24.80 28.07
N HIS A 652 -1.10 25.36 28.25
CA HIS A 652 -2.26 24.67 28.78
C HIS A 652 -3.28 24.36 27.67
N PHE A 653 -3.85 23.15 27.70
CA PHE A 653 -4.90 22.70 26.80
C PHE A 653 -6.03 22.04 27.59
N ASP A 654 -7.26 22.53 27.39
CA ASP A 654 -8.46 21.97 28.01
C ASP A 654 -9.21 21.07 27.02
N LEU A 655 -8.98 19.76 27.09
CA LEU A 655 -9.74 18.81 26.27
C LEU A 655 -11.04 18.39 26.96
N THR A 656 -12.08 18.13 26.18
CA THR A 656 -13.30 17.46 26.67
C THR A 656 -13.66 16.26 25.83
N ALA A 657 -14.06 15.18 26.49
CA ALA A 657 -14.52 13.96 25.83
C ALA A 657 -16.00 13.68 26.16
N ALA A 658 -16.79 13.45 25.12
CA ALA A 658 -18.21 13.12 25.20
C ALA A 658 -18.53 11.93 24.29
N LEU A 659 -19.46 11.07 24.75
CA LEU A 659 -19.85 9.83 24.07
C LEU A 659 -21.34 9.84 23.78
N HIS A 660 -21.73 9.16 22.71
CA HIS A 660 -23.12 8.86 22.41
C HIS A 660 -23.24 7.49 21.79
N SER A 661 -24.19 6.69 22.26
CA SER A 661 -24.53 5.37 21.74
C SER A 661 -25.50 5.48 20.57
N SER A 662 -25.56 4.45 19.73
CA SER A 662 -26.64 4.24 18.78
C SER A 662 -27.40 2.96 19.12
N ASP A 663 -28.51 2.70 18.42
CA ASP A 663 -29.28 1.45 18.56
C ASP A 663 -28.45 0.19 18.27
N LYS A 664 -27.39 0.33 17.48
CA LYS A 664 -26.53 -0.80 17.05
C LYS A 664 -25.22 -0.87 17.80
N TYR A 665 -24.74 0.25 18.35
CA TYR A 665 -23.48 0.31 19.09
C TYR A 665 -23.67 1.04 20.41
N VAL A 666 -23.59 0.31 21.52
CA VAL A 666 -23.88 0.83 22.87
C VAL A 666 -22.62 0.82 23.73
N PHE A 667 -22.27 1.98 24.29
CA PHE A 667 -21.26 2.08 25.33
C PHE A 667 -21.80 1.51 26.65
N GLN A 668 -20.99 0.70 27.33
CA GLN A 668 -21.38 0.07 28.60
C GLN A 668 -20.84 0.90 29.76
N TYR A 669 -21.71 1.73 30.32
CA TYR A 669 -21.39 2.60 31.45
C TYR A 669 -21.34 1.82 32.79
N PRO A 670 -20.50 2.24 33.76
CA PRO A 670 -19.56 3.35 33.67
C PRO A 670 -18.41 3.08 32.69
N VAL A 671 -18.11 4.04 31.82
CA VAL A 671 -16.97 3.97 30.90
C VAL A 671 -15.75 4.64 31.53
N THR A 672 -14.57 4.12 31.22
CA THR A 672 -13.29 4.73 31.60
C THR A 672 -12.67 5.43 30.40
N ILE A 673 -12.34 6.71 30.55
CA ILE A 673 -11.50 7.45 29.61
C ILE A 673 -10.08 7.42 30.15
N LYS A 674 -9.19 6.72 29.45
CA LYS A 674 -7.78 6.61 29.77
C LYS A 674 -6.98 7.57 28.88
N VAL A 675 -6.09 8.35 29.49
CA VAL A 675 -5.24 9.34 28.82
C VAL A 675 -3.78 8.97 29.04
N GLY A 676 -3.13 8.47 27.99
CA GLY A 676 -1.75 7.98 28.00
C GLY A 676 -0.75 8.97 27.39
N PHE A 677 0.39 9.15 28.05
CA PHE A 677 1.45 10.10 27.64
C PHE A 677 2.66 9.39 27.02
N VAL A 678 3.02 8.21 27.52
CA VAL A 678 4.17 7.41 27.06
C VAL A 678 3.79 5.93 27.06
N GLU A 679 3.01 5.50 26.05
CA GLU A 679 2.55 4.11 25.91
C GLU A 679 3.18 3.39 24.70
N HIS A 680 3.70 4.13 23.71
CA HIS A 680 4.16 3.57 22.44
C HIS A 680 5.52 4.13 22.00
N ALA A 681 6.20 3.43 21.07
CA ALA A 681 7.53 3.79 20.58
C ALA A 681 7.63 5.21 19.97
N LEU A 682 6.50 5.75 19.49
CA LEU A 682 6.42 7.10 18.90
C LEU A 682 6.06 8.20 19.91
N GLN A 683 5.85 7.86 21.19
CA GLN A 683 5.56 8.81 22.29
C GLN A 683 6.79 9.07 23.17
N GLY A 684 6.76 10.18 23.92
CA GLY A 684 7.81 10.57 24.86
C GLY A 684 8.89 11.47 24.26
N ALA A 685 8.56 12.17 23.16
CA ALA A 685 9.44 13.17 22.57
C ALA A 685 9.20 14.57 23.17
N VAL A 686 7.96 14.86 23.56
CA VAL A 686 7.56 16.11 24.22
C VAL A 686 7.44 15.87 25.71
N HIS A 687 7.92 16.82 26.51
CA HIS A 687 7.79 16.74 27.95
C HIS A 687 6.39 17.17 28.40
N TRP A 688 5.54 16.19 28.71
CA TRP A 688 4.20 16.41 29.24
C TRP A 688 4.22 16.53 30.76
N MET A 689 3.63 17.58 31.31
CA MET A 689 3.62 17.78 32.76
C MET A 689 2.75 16.71 33.43
N GLY A 690 3.34 15.95 34.36
CA GLY A 690 2.62 14.91 35.09
C GLY A 690 2.66 13.52 34.45
N GLU A 691 3.37 13.33 33.33
CA GLU A 691 3.52 12.03 32.68
C GLU A 691 4.18 10.97 33.58
N GLU A 692 4.98 11.40 34.56
CA GLU A 692 5.62 10.53 35.56
C GLU A 692 4.62 9.81 36.46
N LYS A 693 3.36 10.26 36.49
CA LYS A 693 2.27 9.65 37.25
C LYS A 693 1.60 8.50 36.48
N GLY A 694 2.01 8.26 35.24
CA GLY A 694 1.40 7.29 34.36
C GLY A 694 0.06 7.76 33.76
N PRO A 695 -0.69 6.86 33.12
CA PRO A 695 -1.95 7.22 32.45
C PRO A 695 -2.99 7.79 33.43
N GLN A 696 -3.66 8.86 33.02
CA GLN A 696 -4.75 9.47 33.78
C GLN A 696 -6.08 8.82 33.39
N THR A 697 -7.00 8.68 34.35
CA THR A 697 -8.31 8.05 34.13
C THR A 697 -9.46 8.93 34.58
N TYR A 698 -10.50 9.00 33.75
CA TYR A 698 -11.76 9.68 34.04
C TYR A 698 -12.91 8.69 33.88
N THR A 699 -14.00 8.87 34.63
CA THR A 699 -15.16 7.97 34.55
C THR A 699 -16.38 8.76 34.13
N LEU A 700 -17.07 8.28 33.09
CA LEU A 700 -18.43 8.72 32.77
C LEU A 700 -19.40 7.67 33.31
N GLN A 701 -20.37 8.09 34.10
CA GLN A 701 -21.42 7.22 34.65
C GLN A 701 -22.59 7.08 33.68
N THR A 702 -22.80 8.11 32.85
CA THR A 702 -23.89 8.17 31.87
C THR A 702 -23.45 8.91 30.61
N GLU A 703 -24.27 8.84 29.58
CA GLU A 703 -24.09 9.54 28.31
C GLU A 703 -24.18 11.07 28.41
N ALA A 704 -24.80 11.59 29.49
CA ALA A 704 -24.87 13.03 29.74
C ALA A 704 -23.56 13.59 30.33
N ASP A 705 -22.65 12.72 30.80
CA ASP A 705 -21.40 13.14 31.41
C ASP A 705 -20.37 13.55 30.36
N VAL A 706 -19.54 14.53 30.71
CA VAL A 706 -18.42 15.01 29.89
C VAL A 706 -17.16 15.00 30.73
N ALA A 707 -16.11 14.30 30.27
CA ALA A 707 -14.82 14.33 30.94
C ALA A 707 -14.08 15.63 30.58
N LYS A 708 -13.44 16.25 31.58
CA LYS A 708 -12.53 17.38 31.40
C LYS A 708 -11.11 16.90 31.61
N ILE A 709 -10.29 17.03 30.57
CA ILE A 709 -8.95 16.47 30.47
C ILE A 709 -7.97 17.64 30.32
N PRO A 710 -7.45 18.20 31.43
CA PRO A 710 -6.43 19.23 31.37
C PRO A 710 -5.09 18.62 30.96
N LEU A 711 -4.42 19.25 30.01
CA LEU A 711 -3.09 18.87 29.55
C LEU A 711 -2.15 20.06 29.61
N ASP A 712 -0.94 19.82 30.07
CA ASP A 712 0.10 20.82 30.22
C ASP A 712 1.38 20.33 29.52
N VAL A 713 1.97 21.20 28.69
CA VAL A 713 3.18 20.92 27.91
C VAL A 713 4.23 21.97 28.23
N SER A 714 5.46 21.53 28.52
CA SER A 714 6.58 22.47 28.70
C SER A 714 7.17 22.90 27.36
N GLY A 715 7.97 23.98 27.36
CA GLY A 715 8.75 24.38 26.19
C GLY A 715 9.97 23.50 25.88
N THR A 716 10.09 22.32 26.47
CA THR A 716 11.26 21.42 26.36
C THR A 716 10.89 20.11 25.65
N CYS A 717 11.85 19.56 24.89
CA CYS A 717 11.76 18.22 24.32
C CYS A 717 12.58 17.23 25.15
N ASP A 718 12.01 16.06 25.45
CA ASP A 718 12.74 14.93 26.02
C ASP A 718 13.57 14.20 24.96
N ALA A 719 13.11 14.22 23.70
CA ALA A 719 13.87 13.76 22.55
C ALA A 719 13.52 14.56 21.28
N VAL A 720 14.54 14.95 20.52
CA VAL A 720 14.36 15.54 19.18
C VAL A 720 14.07 14.41 18.19
N ASN A 721 12.92 14.47 17.53
CA ASN A 721 12.49 13.50 16.51
C ASN A 721 12.19 14.15 15.15
N ARG A 722 12.67 15.38 14.94
CA ARG A 722 12.59 16.10 13.66
C ARG A 722 13.93 16.73 13.31
N GLU A 723 14.23 16.80 12.02
CA GLU A 723 15.47 17.39 11.51
C GLU A 723 15.60 18.89 11.81
N ASP A 724 14.47 19.60 11.91
CA ASP A 724 14.43 21.03 12.27
C ASP A 724 14.73 21.29 13.76
N GLY A 725 15.07 20.24 14.52
CA GLY A 725 15.35 20.32 15.95
C GLY A 725 14.12 20.35 16.84
N SER A 726 12.90 20.31 16.27
CA SER A 726 11.66 20.21 17.05
C SER A 726 11.36 18.79 17.53
N CYS A 727 10.45 18.67 18.48
CA CYS A 727 9.80 17.39 18.80
C CYS A 727 8.31 17.48 18.54
N VAL A 728 7.75 16.37 18.05
CA VAL A 728 6.31 16.17 17.87
C VAL A 728 5.91 14.96 18.68
N ASP A 729 4.81 15.07 19.41
CA ASP A 729 4.26 14.00 20.24
C ASP A 729 2.74 14.14 20.36
N TYR A 730 2.09 13.17 20.99
CA TYR A 730 0.66 13.15 21.23
C TYR A 730 0.30 12.54 22.58
N VAL A 731 -0.84 12.98 23.13
CA VAL A 731 -1.55 12.21 24.14
C VAL A 731 -2.59 11.31 23.49
N TYR A 732 -2.74 10.12 24.06
CA TYR A 732 -3.67 9.12 23.57
C TYR A 732 -4.91 9.04 24.45
N VAL A 733 -6.09 9.27 23.89
CA VAL A 733 -7.37 9.25 24.61
C VAL A 733 -8.16 8.00 24.20
N GLN A 734 -8.29 7.07 25.14
CA GLN A 734 -8.90 5.75 24.92
C GLN A 734 -10.18 5.62 25.74
N ILE A 735 -11.22 5.02 25.16
CA ILE A 735 -12.49 4.71 25.84
C ILE A 735 -12.57 3.22 26.10
N LEU A 736 -12.73 2.82 27.36
CA LEU A 736 -12.91 1.43 27.78
C LEU A 736 -14.30 1.26 28.41
N ASN A 737 -15.04 0.22 28.00
CA ASN A 737 -16.30 -0.12 28.65
C ASN A 737 -16.08 -0.67 30.06
N GLN A 738 -17.15 -0.74 30.86
CA GLN A 738 -17.12 -1.36 32.18
C GLN A 738 -16.51 -2.77 32.12
N GLY A 739 -15.44 -2.99 32.90
CA GLY A 739 -14.76 -4.28 33.00
C GLY A 739 -13.67 -4.53 31.94
N GLU A 740 -13.49 -3.62 30.97
CA GLU A 740 -12.38 -3.68 30.03
C GLU A 740 -11.14 -2.98 30.59
N ILE A 741 -9.97 -3.55 30.33
CA ILE A 741 -8.68 -3.06 30.86
C ILE A 741 -7.70 -2.72 29.72
N SER A 742 -7.71 -3.48 28.62
CA SER A 742 -6.70 -3.37 27.56
C SER A 742 -7.26 -3.20 26.14
N HIS A 743 -8.55 -3.43 25.90
CA HIS A 743 -9.16 -3.39 24.56
C HIS A 743 -10.14 -2.23 24.47
N PRO A 744 -9.69 -1.03 24.08
CA PRO A 744 -10.56 0.13 24.02
C PRO A 744 -11.61 -0.02 22.90
N ARG A 745 -12.72 0.68 23.10
CA ARG A 745 -13.86 0.80 22.19
C ARG A 745 -13.73 1.95 21.22
N ALA A 746 -13.09 3.03 21.65
CA ALA A 746 -12.83 4.21 20.84
C ALA A 746 -11.49 4.83 21.20
N LYS A 747 -10.86 5.50 20.24
CA LYS A 747 -9.54 6.10 20.36
C LYS A 747 -9.53 7.45 19.64
N LYS A 748 -8.81 8.43 20.19
CA LYS A 748 -8.43 9.69 19.52
C LYS A 748 -7.09 10.15 20.07
N ARG A 749 -6.34 10.93 19.29
CA ARG A 749 -5.04 11.50 19.71
C ARG A 749 -5.07 13.01 19.67
N PHE A 750 -4.27 13.65 20.52
CA PHE A 750 -4.06 15.09 20.47
C PHE A 750 -2.57 15.40 20.34
N TYR A 751 -2.19 15.92 19.17
CA TYR A 751 -0.80 16.16 18.76
C TYR A 751 -0.35 17.59 19.05
N VAL A 752 0.88 17.70 19.55
CA VAL A 752 1.59 18.97 19.75
C VAL A 752 2.97 18.92 19.09
N GLN A 753 3.47 20.09 18.68
CA GLN A 753 4.83 20.28 18.20
C GLN A 753 5.51 21.37 19.02
N VAL A 754 6.55 21.02 19.78
CA VAL A 754 7.35 21.98 20.53
C VAL A 754 8.50 22.48 19.65
N LYS A 755 8.54 23.79 19.41
CA LYS A 755 9.56 24.46 18.59
C LYS A 755 10.53 25.24 19.47
N ASN A 756 11.78 25.28 19.02
CA ASN A 756 12.91 25.91 19.73
C ASN A 756 13.08 25.37 21.17
N PRO A 757 13.15 24.02 21.33
CA PRO A 757 13.13 23.39 22.65
C PRO A 757 14.36 23.62 23.50
#